data_AF-A0A381QEQ8-F1
#
_entry.id   AF-A0A381QEQ8-F1
#
_cell.length_a   1.000
_cell.length_b   1.000
_cell.length_c   1.000
_cell.angle_alpha   90.00
_cell.angle_beta   90.00
_cell.angle_gamma   90.00
#
_symmetry.space_group_name_H-M   'P 1'
#
loop_
_entity.id
_entity.type
_entity.pdbx_description
1 polymer ?
#
loop_
_entity_poly.entity_id
_entity_poly.type
_entity_poly.pdbx_seq_one_letter_code
_entity_poly.pdbx_strand_id
1 'polypeptide(L)'
;VLLGYVGVILWIGYRVGARTRDRAEFYLAGRRLGGFYQFFLNFGTSTNADQAVAVSREIYRQGIGGMWIQYLVLFITPFYWFQVLFFRRVRLTTIGDFFTERFQSPFLGGAFAIFILLVSIIGGGAGFMVAGKTFMAVTPKAEVEWTVDERESVLAFREFRELTDRLDAGLATADRARWEELNERNKLGQLSSIVSHTDPLVFYVLFAVVVGLYTMLGGFRAAAITDAIQGVLIVLFSLILIPVGLAKVGGFDGLHATVPDFMFALFGSAALSDYGWYTILAMILANLVSIIAVTTGMQTAGSARDEMTARLGMLGGMFFKRFIMLFWALAGLLAIGLYAGELHDPDLIWGYMSRDLLMPGALGMMMVGILAANMSTLDATSVSYSALFIRNLYEPLRPGRSESHYLLVGRLVIPLTLIGGVMVAVLVDDLLELFRYFISIPAIFGASIWLGFVWRGLTRPAVILQVATCVMIYAIIPNLFSTMDWSRHDVRFLQTTRARVVQVEEPALLGDVEAGRASRVGETLTRVRQVAPAAVFFDEVARENPADPTSRLVGLGRFNAEIWVLSWSGVDFSDTPRSWLIAFRFFFDAIFPFILLFLFSAVTAPVGTVVLDRFFAKMHTPVQATAELDTLALEAAYAAPRQFDGDKIFPGSRWEVMKPTMIDYLGFGGSWVLVGLILMLLWLMVNI
;
A
#
# COMPACT_ATOMS: atom_id res chain seq x y z
N VAL A 1 -0.30 6.04 -30.13
CA VAL A 1 -0.83 6.61 -28.86
C VAL A 1 0.26 6.72 -27.81
N LEU A 2 0.90 5.62 -27.40
CA LEU A 2 1.97 5.59 -26.38
C LEU A 2 3.09 6.62 -26.60
N LEU A 3 3.72 6.63 -27.78
CA LEU A 3 4.80 7.59 -28.09
C LEU A 3 4.34 9.06 -28.01
N GLY A 4 3.09 9.33 -28.39
CA GLY A 4 2.50 10.66 -28.29
C GLY A 4 2.32 11.08 -26.83
N TYR A 5 1.84 10.17 -25.97
CA TYR A 5 1.75 10.39 -24.53
C TYR A 5 3.12 10.67 -23.91
N VAL A 6 4.14 9.85 -24.20
CA VAL A 6 5.51 10.05 -23.71
C VAL A 6 6.07 11.41 -24.16
N GLY A 7 5.85 11.78 -25.43
CA GLY A 7 6.27 13.08 -25.96
C GLY A 7 5.62 14.26 -25.23
N VAL A 8 4.33 14.17 -24.90
CA VAL A 8 3.62 15.20 -24.13
C VAL A 8 4.18 15.31 -22.71
N ILE A 9 4.41 14.20 -22.02
CA ILE A 9 4.94 14.20 -20.64
C ILE A 9 6.35 14.79 -20.61
N LEU A 10 7.24 14.39 -21.53
CA LEU A 10 8.58 14.95 -21.65
C LEU A 10 8.55 16.46 -21.96
N TRP A 11 7.66 16.89 -22.84
CA TRP A 11 7.49 18.31 -23.16
C TRP A 11 7.01 19.12 -21.95
N ILE A 12 6.08 18.60 -21.14
CA ILE A 12 5.65 19.23 -19.90
C ILE A 12 6.82 19.35 -18.93
N GLY A 13 7.57 18.26 -18.72
CA GLY A 13 8.75 18.25 -17.86
C GLY A 13 9.78 19.31 -18.27
N TYR A 14 10.10 19.40 -19.56
CA TYR A 14 10.99 20.42 -20.11
C TYR A 14 10.47 21.84 -19.89
N ARG A 15 9.20 22.11 -20.26
CA ARG A 15 8.62 23.46 -20.20
C ARG A 15 8.51 23.97 -18.77
N VAL A 16 8.12 23.11 -17.82
CA VAL A 16 8.01 23.46 -16.40
C VAL A 16 9.41 23.60 -15.80
N GLY A 17 10.32 22.68 -16.13
CA GLY A 17 11.70 22.67 -15.66
C GLY A 17 12.49 23.93 -16.01
N ALA A 18 12.24 24.51 -17.17
CA ALA A 18 12.83 25.79 -17.59
C ALA A 18 12.50 26.97 -16.65
N ARG A 19 11.47 26.82 -15.79
CA ARG A 19 11.07 27.84 -14.81
C ARG A 19 11.59 27.57 -13.40
N THR A 20 12.15 26.39 -13.13
CA THR A 20 12.60 25.99 -11.80
C THR A 20 14.00 26.53 -11.49
N ARG A 21 14.10 27.44 -10.52
CA ARG A 21 15.37 28.12 -10.17
C ARG A 21 15.97 27.69 -8.84
N ASP A 22 15.16 27.23 -7.89
CA ASP A 22 15.59 26.89 -6.53
C ASP A 22 14.98 25.58 -6.00
N ARG A 23 15.42 25.17 -4.80
CA ARG A 23 14.94 23.96 -4.10
C ARG A 23 13.47 24.04 -3.70
N ALA A 24 12.95 25.22 -3.36
CA ALA A 24 11.56 25.39 -2.95
C ALA A 24 10.61 25.21 -4.16
N GLU A 25 11.00 25.67 -5.34
CA GLU A 25 10.30 25.41 -6.58
C GLU A 25 10.40 23.94 -7.00
N PHE A 26 11.60 23.34 -6.91
CA PHE A 26 11.81 21.96 -7.32
C PHE A 26 11.09 20.95 -6.41
N TYR A 27 11.17 21.11 -5.09
CA TYR A 27 10.60 20.15 -4.14
C TYR A 27 9.20 20.52 -3.65
N LEU A 28 8.80 21.78 -3.60
CA LEU A 28 7.51 22.20 -3.03
C LEU A 28 6.64 22.97 -4.04
N ALA A 29 7.02 23.00 -5.32
CA ALA A 29 6.32 23.77 -6.35
C ALA A 29 6.09 25.25 -5.95
N GLY A 30 7.00 25.81 -5.14
CA GLY A 30 6.92 27.17 -4.62
C GLY A 30 5.78 27.41 -3.63
N ARG A 31 5.15 26.35 -3.09
CA ARG A 31 4.00 26.41 -2.16
C ARG A 31 2.78 27.14 -2.73
N ARG A 32 2.49 26.93 -4.02
CA ARG A 32 1.45 27.66 -4.78
C ARG A 32 0.43 26.76 -5.47
N LEU A 33 0.44 25.45 -5.21
CA LEU A 33 -0.49 24.56 -5.88
C LEU A 33 -1.93 24.81 -5.40
N GLY A 34 -2.84 25.01 -6.37
CA GLY A 34 -4.27 25.17 -6.13
C GLY A 34 -5.00 23.83 -5.92
N GLY A 35 -6.28 23.91 -5.54
CA GLY A 35 -7.10 22.73 -5.20
C GLY A 35 -7.18 21.67 -6.30
N PHE A 36 -7.28 22.08 -7.57
CA PHE A 36 -7.31 21.15 -8.70
C PHE A 36 -6.06 20.26 -8.78
N TYR A 37 -4.87 20.87 -8.71
CA TYR A 37 -3.61 20.13 -8.74
C TYR A 37 -3.42 19.31 -7.47
N GLN A 38 -3.80 19.84 -6.30
CA GLN A 38 -3.74 19.08 -5.05
C GLN A 38 -4.67 17.86 -5.07
N PHE A 39 -5.87 17.98 -5.61
CA PHE A 39 -6.80 16.87 -5.78
C PHE A 39 -6.16 15.76 -6.61
N PHE A 40 -5.67 16.09 -7.81
CA PHE A 40 -5.11 15.08 -8.72
C PHE A 40 -3.78 14.52 -8.25
N LEU A 41 -2.93 15.32 -7.62
CA LEU A 41 -1.69 14.85 -7.00
C LEU A 41 -1.98 13.82 -5.90
N ASN A 42 -2.95 14.06 -5.03
CA ASN A 42 -3.33 13.08 -3.99
C ASN A 42 -4.09 11.88 -4.58
N PHE A 43 -4.89 12.08 -5.63
CA PHE A 43 -5.56 10.98 -6.34
C PHE A 43 -4.56 10.08 -7.06
N GLY A 44 -3.64 10.65 -7.84
CA GLY A 44 -2.62 9.94 -8.62
C GLY A 44 -1.63 9.21 -7.73
N THR A 45 -1.02 9.89 -6.76
CA THR A 45 -0.09 9.25 -5.82
C THR A 45 -0.71 8.18 -4.93
N SER A 46 -2.03 8.23 -4.72
CA SER A 46 -2.74 7.14 -4.03
C SER A 46 -3.22 6.04 -4.98
N THR A 47 -3.25 6.29 -6.29
CA THR A 47 -3.74 5.39 -7.33
C THR A 47 -2.60 4.91 -8.20
N ASN A 48 -1.97 3.82 -7.78
CA ASN A 48 -0.95 3.16 -8.59
C ASN A 48 -1.58 2.26 -9.65
N ALA A 49 -0.79 1.92 -10.67
CA ALA A 49 -1.19 1.01 -11.75
C ALA A 49 -1.62 -0.38 -11.28
N ASP A 50 -1.02 -0.85 -10.18
CA ASP A 50 -1.35 -2.15 -9.60
C ASP A 50 -2.72 -2.15 -8.93
N GLN A 51 -3.26 -1.01 -8.51
CA GLN A 51 -4.44 -1.00 -7.64
C GLN A 51 -5.70 -1.46 -8.37
N ALA A 52 -5.88 -1.08 -9.64
CA ALA A 52 -7.00 -1.56 -10.44
C ALA A 52 -6.92 -3.09 -10.64
N VAL A 53 -5.72 -3.59 -10.93
CA VAL A 53 -5.44 -5.02 -11.10
C VAL A 53 -5.65 -5.75 -9.77
N ALA A 54 -5.06 -5.27 -8.68
CA ALA A 54 -5.10 -5.88 -7.36
C ALA A 54 -6.51 -5.92 -6.77
N VAL A 55 -7.29 -4.84 -6.91
CA VAL A 55 -8.69 -4.81 -6.47
C VAL A 55 -9.50 -5.82 -7.27
N SER A 56 -9.43 -5.77 -8.61
CA SER A 56 -10.21 -6.67 -9.47
C SER A 56 -9.83 -8.14 -9.25
N ARG A 57 -8.53 -8.40 -9.08
CA ARG A 57 -7.98 -9.71 -8.72
C ARG A 57 -8.51 -10.21 -7.39
N GLU A 58 -8.47 -9.37 -6.35
CA GLU A 58 -8.90 -9.78 -5.02
C GLU A 58 -10.38 -10.11 -5.01
N ILE A 59 -11.18 -9.33 -5.77
CA ILE A 59 -12.60 -9.62 -5.96
C ILE A 59 -12.78 -10.91 -6.75
N TYR A 60 -12.01 -11.12 -7.83
CA TYR A 60 -12.07 -12.37 -8.59
C TYR A 60 -11.78 -13.61 -7.72
N ARG A 61 -10.87 -13.49 -6.74
CA ARG A 61 -10.45 -14.59 -5.87
C ARG A 61 -11.41 -14.85 -4.68
N GLN A 62 -11.91 -13.80 -4.04
CA GLN A 62 -12.66 -13.89 -2.77
C GLN A 62 -14.07 -13.31 -2.84
N GLY A 63 -14.51 -12.83 -4.00
CA GLY A 63 -15.72 -12.02 -4.13
C GLY A 63 -15.57 -10.63 -3.49
N ILE A 64 -16.69 -9.95 -3.31
CA ILE A 64 -16.73 -8.57 -2.81
C ILE A 64 -16.17 -8.42 -1.39
N GLY A 65 -16.12 -9.49 -0.60
CA GLY A 65 -15.46 -9.50 0.71
C GLY A 65 -13.97 -9.15 0.64
N GLY A 66 -13.31 -9.45 -0.48
CA GLY A 66 -11.92 -9.05 -0.73
C GLY A 66 -11.70 -7.54 -0.74
N MET A 67 -12.77 -6.76 -0.88
CA MET A 67 -12.71 -5.30 -0.96
C MET A 67 -12.33 -4.67 0.40
N TRP A 68 -12.59 -5.33 1.54
CA TRP A 68 -12.22 -4.78 2.87
C TRP A 68 -10.73 -4.49 3.04
N ILE A 69 -9.85 -5.28 2.42
CA ILE A 69 -8.41 -5.03 2.48
C ILE A 69 -8.04 -3.72 1.75
N GLN A 70 -8.79 -3.36 0.72
CA GLN A 70 -8.60 -2.14 -0.06
C GLN A 70 -9.23 -0.91 0.62
N TYR A 71 -10.28 -1.12 1.44
CA TYR A 71 -10.93 -0.06 2.23
C TYR A 71 -10.34 0.16 3.62
N LEU A 72 -9.24 -0.49 4.00
CA LEU A 72 -8.52 -0.14 5.22
C LEU A 72 -8.28 1.37 5.32
N VAL A 73 -7.87 1.98 4.21
CA VAL A 73 -7.60 3.43 4.15
C VAL A 73 -8.89 4.26 4.01
N LEU A 74 -10.06 3.69 3.70
CA LEU A 74 -11.33 4.43 3.69
C LEU A 74 -11.62 5.01 5.08
N PHE A 75 -11.47 4.19 6.12
CA PHE A 75 -11.69 4.58 7.52
C PHE A 75 -10.59 5.50 8.07
N ILE A 76 -9.43 5.51 7.42
CA ILE A 76 -8.30 6.40 7.75
C ILE A 76 -8.46 7.76 7.07
N THR A 77 -9.17 7.83 5.94
CA THR A 77 -9.31 9.06 5.14
C THR A 77 -9.72 10.29 5.98
N PRO A 78 -10.71 10.21 6.90
CA PRO A 78 -11.07 11.33 7.75
C PRO A 78 -9.89 11.90 8.58
N PHE A 79 -8.95 11.06 9.01
CA PHE A 79 -7.80 11.49 9.82
C PHE A 79 -6.78 12.33 9.04
N TYR A 80 -6.77 12.26 7.70
CA TYR A 80 -5.96 13.17 6.89
C TYR A 80 -6.29 14.65 7.11
N TRP A 81 -7.52 14.94 7.55
CA TRP A 81 -7.93 16.31 7.90
C TRP A 81 -6.95 16.95 8.88
N PHE A 82 -6.51 16.20 9.89
CA PHE A 82 -5.57 16.66 10.90
C PHE A 82 -4.11 16.44 10.50
N GLN A 83 -3.80 15.28 9.89
CA GLN A 83 -2.43 14.98 9.45
C GLN A 83 -1.88 16.03 8.48
N VAL A 84 -2.68 16.40 7.47
CA VAL A 84 -2.28 17.40 6.46
C VAL A 84 -2.08 18.77 7.09
N LEU A 85 -2.89 19.11 8.10
CA LEU A 85 -2.69 20.33 8.87
C LEU A 85 -1.33 20.34 9.56
N PHE A 86 -0.96 19.24 10.22
CA PHE A 86 0.33 19.14 10.91
C PHE A 86 1.49 19.35 9.94
N PHE A 87 1.47 18.65 8.81
CA PHE A 87 2.48 18.77 7.78
C PHE A 87 2.54 20.17 7.17
N ARG A 88 1.38 20.81 6.97
CA ARG A 88 1.34 22.16 6.44
C ARG A 88 1.91 23.18 7.42
N ARG A 89 1.57 23.08 8.71
CA ARG A 89 1.97 24.07 9.74
C ARG A 89 3.42 23.96 10.17
N VAL A 90 4.05 22.78 10.10
CA VAL A 90 5.50 22.71 10.36
C VAL A 90 6.34 23.47 9.36
N ARG A 91 5.84 23.74 8.14
CA ARG A 91 6.60 24.42 7.07
C ARG A 91 7.91 23.71 6.72
N LEU A 92 7.97 22.41 6.93
CA LEU A 92 9.10 21.54 6.61
C LEU A 92 8.93 20.88 5.25
N THR A 93 10.04 20.40 4.68
CA THR A 93 10.04 19.70 3.39
C THR A 93 9.97 18.19 3.59
N THR A 94 10.66 17.66 4.61
CA THR A 94 10.79 16.22 4.84
C THR A 94 10.49 15.87 6.30
N ILE A 95 10.03 14.64 6.54
CA ILE A 95 9.85 14.11 7.90
C ILE A 95 11.20 13.98 8.63
N GLY A 96 12.32 13.83 7.91
CA GLY A 96 13.65 13.88 8.53
C GLY A 96 13.95 15.24 9.19
N ASP A 97 13.50 16.34 8.57
CA ASP A 97 13.63 17.68 9.14
C ASP A 97 12.82 17.80 10.43
N PHE A 98 11.66 17.12 10.50
CA PHE A 98 10.82 17.11 11.69
C PHE A 98 11.59 16.53 12.88
N PHE A 99 12.31 15.43 12.70
CA PHE A 99 13.13 14.87 13.78
C PHE A 99 14.25 15.81 14.20
N THR A 100 14.84 16.52 13.24
CA THR A 100 15.93 17.46 13.49
C THR A 100 15.43 18.66 14.29
N GLU A 101 14.25 19.20 13.96
CA GLU A 101 13.70 20.35 14.66
C GLU A 101 13.07 19.99 16.01
N ARG A 102 12.21 18.96 16.05
CA ARG A 102 11.44 18.55 17.24
C ARG A 102 12.32 17.95 18.34
N PHE A 103 13.42 17.28 17.98
CA PHE A 103 14.28 16.56 18.93
C PHE A 103 15.74 17.04 18.92
N GLN A 104 16.09 18.05 18.12
CA GLN A 104 17.48 18.53 17.95
C GLN A 104 18.43 17.36 17.62
N SER A 105 17.97 16.46 16.73
CA SER A 105 18.68 15.23 16.40
C SER A 105 18.79 15.02 14.89
N PRO A 106 19.91 15.45 14.28
CA PRO A 106 20.24 15.09 12.91
C PRO A 106 20.36 13.57 12.72
N PHE A 107 20.79 12.85 13.76
CA PHE A 107 20.85 11.39 13.77
C PHE A 107 19.48 10.76 13.52
N LEU A 108 18.42 11.16 14.23
CA LEU A 108 17.08 10.63 14.01
C LEU A 108 16.57 10.96 12.61
N GLY A 109 16.81 12.19 12.12
CA GLY A 109 16.47 12.58 10.76
C GLY A 109 17.18 11.74 9.69
N GLY A 110 18.48 11.49 9.87
CA GLY A 110 19.28 10.64 8.98
C GLY A 110 18.91 9.16 9.08
N ALA A 111 18.62 8.64 10.27
CA ALA A 111 18.17 7.25 10.47
C ALA A 111 16.82 7.01 9.79
N PHE A 112 15.86 7.94 9.95
CA PHE A 112 14.61 7.90 9.21
C PHE A 112 14.85 7.96 7.69
N ALA A 113 15.74 8.84 7.23
CA ALA A 113 16.08 8.96 5.81
C ALA A 113 16.66 7.67 5.22
N ILE A 114 17.67 7.07 5.86
CA ILE A 114 18.27 5.79 5.42
C ILE A 114 17.20 4.70 5.38
N PHE A 115 16.42 4.58 6.45
CA PHE A 115 15.39 3.56 6.56
C PHE A 115 14.35 3.68 5.45
N ILE A 116 13.78 4.86 5.25
CA ILE A 116 12.77 5.08 4.20
C ILE A 116 13.37 4.91 2.80
N LEU A 117 14.60 5.34 2.56
CA LEU A 117 15.26 5.14 1.26
C LEU A 117 15.47 3.65 0.96
N LEU A 118 15.86 2.83 1.94
CA LEU A 118 15.98 1.37 1.75
C LEU A 118 14.62 0.73 1.46
N VAL A 119 13.60 1.08 2.23
CA VAL A 119 12.23 0.57 2.05
C VAL A 119 11.65 1.03 0.70
N SER A 120 12.02 2.22 0.24
CA SER A 120 11.54 2.75 -1.03
C SER A 120 12.04 1.99 -2.24
N ILE A 121 13.25 1.42 -2.18
CA ILE A 121 13.83 0.61 -3.25
C ILE A 121 12.99 -0.66 -3.44
N ILE A 122 12.59 -1.29 -2.33
CA ILE A 122 11.67 -2.44 -2.30
C ILE A 122 10.31 -2.05 -2.89
N GLY A 123 9.74 -0.92 -2.44
CA GLY A 123 8.45 -0.44 -2.92
C GLY A 123 8.43 -0.05 -4.41
N GLY A 124 9.50 0.56 -4.91
CA GLY A 124 9.65 0.90 -6.32
C GLY A 124 9.71 -0.34 -7.21
N GLY A 125 10.37 -1.40 -6.76
CA GLY A 125 10.44 -2.67 -7.49
C GLY A 125 9.08 -3.31 -7.74
N ALA A 126 8.21 -3.33 -6.73
CA ALA A 126 6.83 -3.79 -6.88
C ALA A 126 6.08 -3.03 -7.98
N GLY A 127 6.22 -1.70 -8.04
CA GLY A 127 5.62 -0.87 -9.08
C GLY A 127 6.12 -1.21 -10.48
N PHE A 128 7.43 -1.43 -10.65
CA PHE A 128 7.99 -1.88 -11.94
C PHE A 128 7.46 -3.25 -12.35
N MET A 129 7.51 -4.24 -11.45
CA MET A 129 7.05 -5.61 -11.70
C MET A 129 5.61 -5.62 -12.22
N VAL A 130 4.71 -4.91 -11.54
CA VAL A 130 3.30 -4.88 -11.93
C VAL A 130 3.10 -4.19 -13.28
N ALA A 131 3.74 -3.05 -13.51
CA ALA A 131 3.67 -2.38 -14.81
C ALA A 131 4.17 -3.28 -15.95
N GLY A 132 5.26 -4.03 -15.73
CA GLY A 132 5.79 -4.98 -16.71
C GLY A 132 4.86 -6.14 -16.97
N LYS A 133 4.42 -6.85 -15.91
CA LYS A 133 3.49 -7.99 -16.05
C LYS A 133 2.19 -7.58 -16.74
N THR A 134 1.65 -6.42 -16.38
CA THR A 134 0.43 -5.90 -17.02
C THR A 134 0.68 -5.56 -18.49
N PHE A 135 1.83 -4.95 -18.82
CA PHE A 135 2.20 -4.64 -20.21
C PHE A 135 2.45 -5.88 -21.06
N MET A 136 3.02 -6.93 -20.47
CA MET A 136 3.20 -8.23 -21.12
C MET A 136 1.88 -8.91 -21.45
N ALA A 137 0.91 -8.87 -20.52
CA ALA A 137 -0.42 -9.46 -20.69
C ALA A 137 -1.20 -8.86 -21.89
N VAL A 138 -0.96 -7.58 -22.19
CA VAL A 138 -1.57 -6.87 -23.32
C VAL A 138 -0.73 -6.89 -24.61
N THR A 139 0.47 -7.48 -24.57
CA THR A 139 1.35 -7.68 -25.74
C THR A 139 1.74 -9.15 -25.96
N PRO A 140 0.78 -10.11 -25.99
CA PRO A 140 1.09 -11.52 -26.17
C PRO A 140 1.58 -11.80 -27.60
N LYS A 141 2.55 -12.72 -27.74
CA LYS A 141 2.92 -13.31 -29.03
C LYS A 141 1.88 -14.31 -29.48
N ALA A 142 1.58 -14.36 -30.77
CA ALA A 142 0.71 -15.40 -31.31
C ALA A 142 1.39 -16.78 -31.19
N GLU A 143 0.61 -17.86 -31.04
CA GLU A 143 1.20 -19.21 -30.87
C GLU A 143 2.12 -19.62 -32.05
N VAL A 144 1.86 -19.07 -33.24
CA VAL A 144 2.67 -19.28 -34.44
C VAL A 144 4.03 -18.58 -34.41
N GLU A 145 4.21 -17.60 -33.52
CA GLU A 145 5.44 -16.83 -33.36
C GLU A 145 6.30 -17.33 -32.19
N TRP A 146 5.81 -18.33 -31.44
CA TRP A 146 6.54 -18.88 -30.31
C TRP A 146 7.80 -19.60 -30.78
N THR A 147 8.91 -19.35 -30.09
CA THR A 147 10.10 -20.18 -30.23
C THR A 147 9.83 -21.58 -29.66
N VAL A 148 10.72 -22.54 -29.96
CA VAL A 148 10.61 -23.91 -29.43
C VAL A 148 10.60 -23.90 -27.90
N ASP A 149 11.50 -23.13 -27.29
CA ASP A 149 11.62 -23.01 -25.83
C ASP A 149 10.40 -22.32 -25.20
N GLU A 150 9.89 -21.26 -25.84
CA GLU A 150 8.67 -20.55 -25.39
C GLU A 150 7.46 -21.48 -25.42
N ARG A 151 7.32 -22.25 -26.49
CA ARG A 151 6.24 -23.24 -26.62
C ARG A 151 6.36 -24.34 -25.59
N GLU A 152 7.57 -24.84 -25.32
CA GLU A 152 7.80 -25.84 -24.27
C GLU A 152 7.41 -25.28 -22.89
N SER A 153 7.84 -24.07 -22.56
CA SER A 153 7.53 -23.42 -21.28
C SER A 153 6.02 -23.28 -21.04
N VAL A 154 5.27 -22.83 -22.06
CA VAL A 154 3.80 -22.67 -21.95
C VAL A 154 3.09 -24.01 -21.85
N LEU A 155 3.49 -25.00 -22.65
CA LEU A 155 2.89 -26.33 -22.59
C LEU A 155 3.19 -27.02 -21.26
N ALA A 156 4.41 -26.89 -20.76
CA ALA A 156 4.81 -27.40 -19.44
C ALA A 156 4.06 -26.68 -18.31
N PHE A 157 3.78 -25.37 -18.43
CA PHE A 157 2.91 -24.67 -17.49
C PHE A 157 1.46 -25.18 -17.53
N ARG A 158 0.90 -25.45 -18.73
CA ARG A 158 -0.45 -26.03 -18.86
C ARG A 158 -0.52 -27.42 -18.22
N GLU A 159 0.48 -28.26 -18.48
CA GLU A 159 0.60 -29.59 -17.87
C GLU A 159 0.72 -29.51 -16.34
N PHE A 160 1.57 -28.60 -15.83
CA PHE A 160 1.72 -28.35 -14.40
C PHE A 160 0.37 -28.04 -13.74
N ARG A 161 -0.44 -27.20 -14.39
CA ARG A 161 -1.77 -26.81 -13.90
C ARG A 161 -2.75 -27.96 -13.92
N GLU A 162 -2.84 -28.71 -15.02
CA GLU A 162 -3.72 -29.87 -15.12
C GLU A 162 -3.42 -30.90 -14.01
N LEU A 163 -2.14 -31.12 -13.73
CA LEU A 163 -1.71 -31.98 -12.63
C LEU A 163 -2.03 -31.39 -11.26
N THR A 164 -1.89 -30.07 -11.09
CA THR A 164 -2.22 -29.37 -9.83
C THR A 164 -3.71 -29.48 -9.51
N ASP A 165 -4.59 -29.31 -10.51
CA ASP A 165 -6.04 -29.39 -10.31
C ASP A 165 -6.50 -30.81 -9.95
N ARG A 166 -5.77 -31.82 -10.43
CA ARG A 166 -6.00 -33.23 -10.12
C ARG A 166 -5.31 -33.68 -8.82
N LEU A 167 -4.53 -32.82 -8.17
CA LEU A 167 -3.77 -33.14 -6.96
C LEU A 167 -4.68 -33.62 -5.83
N ASP A 168 -5.81 -32.93 -5.63
CA ASP A 168 -6.81 -33.25 -4.60
C ASP A 168 -7.58 -34.55 -4.88
N ALA A 169 -7.68 -34.94 -6.16
CA ALA A 169 -8.31 -36.20 -6.58
C ALA A 169 -7.38 -37.42 -6.47
N GLY A 170 -6.11 -37.20 -6.14
CA GLY A 170 -5.07 -38.23 -6.05
C GLY A 170 -4.41 -38.50 -7.41
N LEU A 171 -3.16 -38.05 -7.56
CA LEU A 171 -2.35 -38.30 -8.76
C LEU A 171 -1.73 -39.71 -8.75
N ALA A 172 -1.62 -40.31 -9.94
CA ALA A 172 -0.79 -41.50 -10.13
C ALA A 172 0.69 -41.18 -9.81
N THR A 173 1.49 -42.19 -9.46
CA THR A 173 2.88 -41.99 -9.00
C THR A 173 3.76 -41.27 -10.05
N ALA A 174 3.55 -41.55 -11.34
CA ALA A 174 4.26 -40.87 -12.43
C ALA A 174 3.81 -39.42 -12.61
N ASP A 175 2.50 -39.18 -12.58
CA ASP A 175 1.89 -37.84 -12.66
C ASP A 175 2.34 -36.95 -11.49
N ARG A 176 2.50 -37.53 -10.30
CA ARG A 176 3.02 -36.83 -9.12
C ARG A 176 4.49 -36.45 -9.27
N ALA A 177 5.34 -37.34 -9.76
CA ALA A 177 6.74 -37.03 -10.00
C ALA A 177 6.90 -35.94 -11.08
N ARG A 178 6.06 -35.99 -12.13
CA ARG A 178 6.02 -34.95 -13.17
C ARG A 178 5.52 -33.61 -12.62
N TRP A 179 4.49 -33.63 -11.76
CA TRP A 179 4.01 -32.45 -11.07
C TRP A 179 5.10 -31.84 -10.18
N GLU A 180 5.86 -32.66 -9.43
CA GLU A 180 6.97 -32.17 -8.60
C GLU A 180 8.06 -31.50 -9.43
N GLU A 181 8.48 -32.10 -10.55
CA GLU A 181 9.44 -31.49 -11.49
C GLU A 181 8.94 -30.13 -12.00
N LEU A 182 7.69 -30.11 -12.47
CA LEU A 182 7.07 -28.90 -13.01
C LEU A 182 6.83 -27.85 -11.93
N ASN A 183 6.52 -28.25 -10.70
CA ASN A 183 6.38 -27.35 -9.56
C ASN A 183 7.71 -26.66 -9.25
N GLU A 184 8.82 -27.40 -9.26
CA GLU A 184 10.15 -26.82 -9.08
C GLU A 184 10.53 -25.89 -10.24
N ARG A 185 10.24 -26.28 -11.49
CA ARG A 185 10.42 -25.38 -12.66
C ARG A 185 9.58 -24.11 -12.55
N ASN A 186 8.36 -24.22 -12.05
CA ASN A 186 7.46 -23.09 -11.82
C ASN A 186 7.99 -22.16 -10.73
N LYS A 187 8.48 -22.72 -9.61
CA LYS A 187 9.13 -21.96 -8.52
C LYS A 187 10.38 -21.21 -9.00
N LEU A 188 11.10 -21.77 -9.97
CA LEU A 188 12.26 -21.14 -10.62
C LEU A 188 11.88 -20.12 -11.72
N GLY A 189 10.58 -19.84 -11.93
CA GLY A 189 10.11 -18.91 -12.96
C GLY A 189 10.32 -19.40 -14.41
N GLN A 190 10.58 -20.70 -14.60
CA GLN A 190 10.86 -21.28 -15.92
C GLN A 190 9.59 -21.67 -16.68
N LEU A 191 8.44 -21.69 -16.01
CA LEU A 191 7.14 -21.95 -16.61
C LEU A 191 6.39 -20.63 -16.79
N SER A 192 5.89 -20.36 -18.00
CA SER A 192 5.17 -19.14 -18.33
C SER A 192 3.75 -19.46 -18.77
N SER A 193 2.77 -18.72 -18.24
CA SER A 193 1.37 -18.83 -18.70
C SER A 193 1.13 -18.13 -20.03
N ILE A 194 1.94 -17.11 -20.35
CA ILE A 194 1.87 -16.30 -21.55
C ILE A 194 3.28 -15.99 -22.08
N VAL A 195 3.41 -15.88 -23.41
CA VAL A 195 4.63 -15.39 -24.07
C VAL A 195 4.33 -14.02 -24.63
N SER A 196 5.20 -13.04 -24.38
CA SER A 196 5.00 -11.64 -24.80
C SER A 196 6.12 -11.16 -25.72
N HIS A 197 5.81 -10.25 -26.64
CA HIS A 197 6.82 -9.51 -27.41
C HIS A 197 7.69 -8.62 -26.54
N THR A 198 7.24 -8.32 -25.32
CA THR A 198 7.92 -7.43 -24.40
C THR A 198 8.88 -8.21 -23.52
N ASP A 199 10.16 -7.86 -23.62
CA ASP A 199 11.16 -8.25 -22.63
C ASP A 199 10.98 -7.41 -21.34
N PRO A 200 10.84 -8.02 -20.15
CA PRO A 200 10.62 -7.30 -18.90
C PRO A 200 11.75 -6.31 -18.57
N LEU A 201 13.01 -6.71 -18.77
CA LEU A 201 14.17 -5.89 -18.43
C LEU A 201 14.25 -4.65 -19.33
N VAL A 202 14.08 -4.84 -20.64
CA VAL A 202 14.03 -3.72 -21.61
C VAL A 202 12.90 -2.76 -21.25
N PHE A 203 11.73 -3.30 -20.91
CA PHE A 203 10.60 -2.48 -20.47
C PHE A 203 10.93 -1.68 -19.21
N TYR A 204 11.45 -2.32 -18.15
CA TYR A 204 11.79 -1.64 -16.89
C TYR A 204 12.80 -0.52 -17.10
N VAL A 205 13.85 -0.78 -17.89
CA VAL A 205 14.89 0.22 -18.19
C VAL A 205 14.33 1.40 -18.97
N LEU A 206 13.59 1.15 -20.06
CA LEU A 206 12.98 2.23 -20.85
C LEU A 206 11.99 3.05 -20.03
N PHE A 207 11.17 2.38 -19.22
CA PHE A 207 10.20 3.03 -18.35
C PHE A 207 10.90 3.89 -17.29
N ALA A 208 11.94 3.38 -16.64
CA ALA A 208 12.76 4.12 -15.68
C ALA A 208 13.45 5.34 -16.31
N VAL A 209 13.96 5.22 -17.53
CA VAL A 209 14.60 6.33 -18.26
C VAL A 209 13.58 7.42 -18.56
N VAL A 210 12.40 7.07 -19.08
CA VAL A 210 11.35 8.05 -19.37
C VAL A 210 10.94 8.77 -18.09
N VAL A 211 10.65 8.02 -17.01
CA VAL A 211 10.26 8.59 -15.71
C VAL A 211 11.34 9.49 -15.14
N GLY A 212 12.59 9.01 -15.13
CA GLY A 212 13.72 9.77 -14.63
C GLY A 212 13.90 11.10 -15.37
N LEU A 213 13.87 11.09 -16.70
CA LEU A 213 14.11 12.29 -17.52
C LEU A 213 13.10 13.40 -17.23
N TYR A 214 11.78 13.14 -17.30
CA TYR A 214 10.81 14.21 -17.09
C TYR A 214 10.78 14.69 -15.63
N THR A 215 11.00 13.78 -14.68
CA THR A 215 11.01 14.10 -13.24
C THR A 215 12.22 14.96 -12.88
N MET A 216 13.41 14.62 -13.41
CA MET A 216 14.63 15.41 -13.22
C MET A 216 14.51 16.82 -13.80
N LEU A 217 13.89 16.95 -14.97
CA LEU A 217 13.68 18.24 -15.63
C LEU A 217 12.67 19.08 -14.86
N GLY A 218 11.51 18.52 -14.57
CA GLY A 218 10.33 19.27 -14.16
C GLY A 218 10.15 19.45 -12.64
N GLY A 219 10.69 18.55 -11.81
CA GLY A 219 10.48 18.54 -10.37
C GLY A 219 9.01 18.37 -9.96
N PHE A 220 8.70 18.68 -8.70
CA PHE A 220 7.39 18.41 -8.09
C PHE A 220 6.23 19.16 -8.76
N ARG A 221 6.49 20.35 -9.33
CA ARG A 221 5.46 21.10 -10.06
C ARG A 221 5.06 20.42 -11.37
N ALA A 222 6.03 19.83 -12.08
CA ALA A 222 5.73 19.10 -13.30
C ALA A 222 4.97 17.82 -12.96
N ALA A 223 5.40 17.10 -11.93
CA ALA A 223 4.70 15.93 -11.39
C ALA A 223 3.22 16.24 -11.11
N ALA A 224 2.91 17.34 -10.40
CA ALA A 224 1.52 17.74 -10.15
C ALA A 224 0.70 18.04 -11.42
N ILE A 225 1.32 18.50 -12.51
CA ILE A 225 0.63 18.75 -13.79
C ILE A 225 0.43 17.45 -14.56
N THR A 226 1.45 16.58 -14.59
CA THR A 226 1.37 15.27 -15.24
C THR A 226 0.36 14.39 -14.53
N ASP A 227 0.31 14.41 -13.20
CA ASP A 227 -0.68 13.72 -12.37
C ASP A 227 -2.11 14.14 -12.68
N ALA A 228 -2.34 15.42 -12.99
CA ALA A 228 -3.67 15.87 -13.39
C ALA A 228 -4.13 15.24 -14.70
N ILE A 229 -3.22 15.12 -15.67
CA ILE A 229 -3.50 14.47 -16.95
C ILE A 229 -3.66 12.95 -16.74
N GLN A 230 -2.74 12.34 -16.00
CA GLN A 230 -2.72 10.91 -15.71
C GLN A 230 -3.93 10.49 -14.89
N GLY A 231 -4.37 11.30 -13.93
CA GLY A 231 -5.56 11.05 -13.14
C GLY A 231 -6.84 11.03 -13.97
N VAL A 232 -7.01 11.96 -14.91
CA VAL A 232 -8.15 11.93 -15.85
C VAL A 232 -8.12 10.66 -16.70
N LEU A 233 -6.94 10.26 -17.16
CA LEU A 233 -6.75 9.02 -17.91
C LEU A 233 -7.13 7.79 -17.06
N ILE A 234 -6.66 7.70 -15.82
CA ILE A 234 -7.00 6.63 -14.88
C ILE A 234 -8.51 6.51 -14.71
N VAL A 235 -9.23 7.63 -14.50
CA VAL A 235 -10.69 7.62 -14.38
C VAL A 235 -11.34 7.05 -15.63
N LEU A 236 -10.94 7.53 -16.81
CA LEU A 236 -11.52 7.07 -18.07
C LEU A 236 -11.33 5.56 -18.27
N PHE A 237 -10.16 5.03 -17.95
CA PHE A 237 -9.87 3.59 -18.10
C PHE A 237 -10.47 2.71 -17.03
N SER A 238 -10.67 3.25 -15.83
CA SER A 238 -11.39 2.56 -14.76
C SER A 238 -12.85 2.30 -15.15
N LEU A 239 -13.41 3.16 -16.02
CA LEU A 239 -14.82 3.10 -16.41
C LEU A 239 -15.04 2.38 -17.75
N ILE A 240 -14.06 2.36 -18.66
CA ILE A 240 -14.27 1.86 -20.04
C ILE A 240 -14.66 0.38 -20.12
N LEU A 241 -14.19 -0.46 -19.19
CA LEU A 241 -14.49 -1.90 -19.17
C LEU A 241 -15.92 -2.20 -18.71
N ILE A 242 -16.51 -1.32 -17.89
CA ILE A 242 -17.75 -1.60 -17.17
C ILE A 242 -18.96 -1.70 -18.11
N PRO A 243 -19.24 -0.73 -19.01
CA PRO A 243 -20.38 -0.83 -19.91
C PRO A 243 -20.29 -2.04 -20.85
N VAL A 244 -19.08 -2.37 -21.33
CA VAL A 244 -18.88 -3.48 -22.27
C VAL A 244 -19.03 -4.83 -21.56
N GLY A 245 -18.44 -4.98 -20.39
CA GLY A 245 -18.57 -6.19 -19.57
C GLY A 245 -20.02 -6.43 -19.13
N LEU A 246 -20.71 -5.39 -18.65
CA LEU A 246 -22.13 -5.49 -18.29
C LEU A 246 -22.99 -5.87 -19.50
N ALA A 247 -22.76 -5.29 -20.67
CA ALA A 247 -23.51 -5.66 -21.87
C ALA A 247 -23.29 -7.13 -22.26
N LYS A 248 -22.07 -7.65 -22.10
CA LYS A 248 -21.71 -9.03 -22.45
C LYS A 248 -22.29 -10.06 -21.47
N VAL A 249 -22.34 -9.75 -20.18
CA VAL A 249 -22.91 -10.65 -19.14
C VAL A 249 -24.44 -10.60 -19.08
N GLY A 250 -25.08 -9.63 -19.75
CA GLY A 250 -26.55 -9.48 -19.76
C GLY A 250 -27.09 -8.51 -18.69
N GLY A 251 -26.29 -7.53 -18.27
CA GLY A 251 -26.63 -6.55 -17.24
C GLY A 251 -26.38 -7.05 -15.82
N PHE A 252 -26.93 -6.34 -14.82
CA PHE A 252 -26.83 -6.76 -13.42
C PHE A 252 -27.59 -8.06 -13.16
N ASP A 253 -28.75 -8.27 -13.80
CA ASP A 253 -29.50 -9.53 -13.72
C ASP A 253 -28.67 -10.72 -14.20
N GLY A 254 -27.98 -10.56 -15.35
CA GLY A 254 -27.09 -11.60 -15.87
C GLY A 254 -25.85 -11.82 -15.01
N LEU A 255 -25.34 -10.77 -14.36
CA LEU A 255 -24.22 -10.88 -13.41
C LEU A 255 -24.62 -11.69 -12.17
N HIS A 256 -25.77 -11.42 -11.56
CA HIS A 256 -26.30 -12.20 -10.43
C HIS A 256 -26.68 -13.63 -10.82
N ALA A 257 -27.10 -13.84 -12.07
CA ALA A 257 -27.40 -15.19 -12.56
C ALA A 257 -26.14 -16.05 -12.78
N THR A 258 -24.98 -15.43 -13.02
CA THR A 258 -23.73 -16.14 -13.37
C THR A 258 -22.75 -16.24 -12.20
N VAL A 259 -22.72 -15.24 -11.32
CA VAL A 259 -21.79 -15.19 -10.18
C VAL A 259 -22.47 -15.78 -8.94
N PRO A 260 -21.83 -16.71 -8.20
CA PRO A 260 -22.43 -17.27 -6.98
C PRO A 260 -22.74 -16.21 -5.90
N ASP A 261 -23.91 -16.31 -5.25
CA ASP A 261 -24.38 -15.36 -4.22
C ASP A 261 -23.36 -15.05 -3.12
N PHE A 262 -22.58 -16.04 -2.68
CA PHE A 262 -21.58 -15.84 -1.63
C PHE A 262 -20.46 -14.89 -2.06
N MET A 263 -20.21 -14.71 -3.37
CA MET A 263 -19.26 -13.73 -3.90
C MET A 263 -19.78 -12.30 -3.79
N PHE A 264 -21.09 -12.10 -3.59
CA PHE A 264 -21.71 -10.80 -3.29
C PHE A 264 -21.83 -10.55 -1.79
N ALA A 265 -21.51 -11.53 -0.92
CA ALA A 265 -21.56 -11.33 0.52
C ALA A 265 -20.46 -10.35 0.97
N LEU A 266 -20.85 -9.16 1.43
CA LEU A 266 -19.93 -8.11 1.87
C LEU A 266 -18.93 -8.59 2.92
N PHE A 267 -19.33 -9.45 3.86
CA PHE A 267 -18.44 -9.98 4.90
C PHE A 267 -18.02 -11.45 4.65
N GLY A 268 -18.25 -11.96 3.43
CA GLY A 268 -18.03 -13.37 3.06
C GLY A 268 -18.86 -14.34 3.91
N SER A 269 -18.56 -15.65 3.80
CA SER A 269 -18.94 -16.60 4.86
C SER A 269 -17.90 -16.54 5.97
N ALA A 270 -18.33 -16.40 7.22
CA ALA A 270 -17.48 -16.20 8.38
C ALA A 270 -16.46 -17.35 8.64
N ALA A 271 -16.60 -18.46 7.91
CA ALA A 271 -15.71 -19.62 7.99
C ALA A 271 -14.62 -19.67 6.90
N LEU A 272 -14.72 -18.82 5.87
CA LEU A 272 -13.79 -18.79 4.73
C LEU A 272 -12.95 -17.52 4.64
N SER A 273 -13.42 -16.41 5.22
CA SER A 273 -12.61 -15.19 5.22
C SER A 273 -11.49 -15.32 6.23
N ASP A 274 -10.24 -15.26 5.77
CA ASP A 274 -9.05 -15.10 6.64
C ASP A 274 -9.13 -13.80 7.49
N TYR A 275 -10.09 -12.91 7.20
CA TYR A 275 -10.22 -11.57 7.76
C TYR A 275 -11.57 -11.40 8.47
N GLY A 276 -11.62 -11.77 9.75
CA GLY A 276 -12.72 -11.35 10.62
C GLY A 276 -12.77 -9.82 10.75
N TRP A 277 -13.93 -9.27 11.14
CA TRP A 277 -14.10 -7.82 11.32
C TRP A 277 -13.07 -7.22 12.30
N TYR A 278 -12.67 -7.99 13.31
CA TYR A 278 -11.64 -7.62 14.29
C TYR A 278 -10.24 -7.58 13.67
N THR A 279 -9.93 -8.46 12.71
CA THR A 279 -8.68 -8.43 11.94
C THR A 279 -8.62 -7.17 11.08
N ILE A 280 -9.73 -6.83 10.41
CA ILE A 280 -9.85 -5.60 9.62
C ILE A 280 -9.66 -4.37 10.53
N LEU A 281 -10.31 -4.33 11.69
CA LEU A 281 -10.13 -3.24 12.66
C LEU A 281 -8.67 -3.11 13.11
N ALA A 282 -8.01 -4.23 13.45
CA ALA A 282 -6.61 -4.23 13.85
C ALA A 282 -5.71 -3.67 12.73
N MET A 283 -5.95 -4.07 11.47
CA MET A 283 -5.24 -3.56 10.31
C MET A 283 -5.48 -2.06 10.08
N ILE A 284 -6.71 -1.56 10.26
CA ILE A 284 -7.04 -0.13 10.18
C ILE A 284 -6.22 0.65 11.21
N LEU A 285 -6.17 0.17 12.45
CA LEU A 285 -5.41 0.84 13.51
C LEU A 285 -3.91 0.82 13.25
N ALA A 286 -3.34 -0.32 12.85
CA ALA A 286 -1.93 -0.41 12.49
C ALA A 286 -1.58 0.52 11.33
N ASN A 287 -2.44 0.56 10.30
CA ASN A 287 -2.23 1.41 9.14
C ASN A 287 -2.38 2.90 9.48
N LEU A 288 -3.29 3.27 10.39
CA LEU A 288 -3.40 4.64 10.91
C LEU A 288 -2.11 5.11 11.60
N VAL A 289 -1.41 4.21 12.31
CA VAL A 289 -0.10 4.52 12.91
C VAL A 289 0.95 4.74 11.82
N SER A 290 0.99 3.86 10.82
CA SER A 290 1.94 3.92 9.70
C SER A 290 1.75 5.12 8.77
N ILE A 291 0.52 5.60 8.57
CA ILE A 291 0.19 6.54 7.48
C ILE A 291 0.85 7.91 7.61
N ILE A 292 1.20 8.32 8.83
CA ILE A 292 1.90 9.59 9.08
C ILE A 292 3.38 9.53 8.68
N ALA A 293 3.95 8.34 8.53
CA ALA A 293 5.34 8.16 8.11
C ALA A 293 5.51 8.21 6.58
N VAL A 294 4.43 8.34 5.80
CA VAL A 294 4.47 8.39 4.34
C VAL A 294 5.21 9.63 3.86
N THR A 295 6.31 9.40 3.15
CA THR A 295 7.31 10.40 2.77
C THR A 295 6.74 11.53 1.92
N THR A 296 5.85 11.21 0.98
CA THR A 296 5.22 12.18 0.07
C THR A 296 4.19 13.07 0.76
N GLY A 297 3.71 12.68 1.94
CA GLY A 297 2.65 13.40 2.65
C GLY A 297 3.08 14.82 3.03
N MET A 298 4.29 14.99 3.56
CA MET A 298 4.79 16.31 3.97
C MET A 298 5.06 17.21 2.77
N GLN A 299 5.63 16.66 1.69
CA GLN A 299 5.87 17.38 0.46
C GLN A 299 4.56 17.86 -0.19
N THR A 300 3.58 16.97 -0.29
CA THR A 300 2.28 17.25 -0.89
C THR A 300 1.53 18.33 -0.11
N ALA A 301 1.39 18.17 1.21
CA ALA A 301 0.79 19.21 2.05
C ALA A 301 1.57 20.54 2.01
N GLY A 302 2.91 20.47 2.01
CA GLY A 302 3.80 21.61 1.92
C GLY A 302 3.73 22.37 0.60
N SER A 303 3.27 21.73 -0.49
CA SER A 303 3.18 22.34 -1.82
C SER A 303 1.90 23.14 -2.10
N ALA A 304 0.85 22.92 -1.30
CA ALA A 304 -0.41 23.64 -1.42
C ALA A 304 -0.24 25.15 -1.23
N ARG A 305 -1.18 25.96 -1.71
CA ARG A 305 -1.17 27.42 -1.48
C ARG A 305 -1.59 27.82 -0.05
N ASP A 306 -2.50 27.07 0.56
CA ASP A 306 -3.07 27.34 1.89
C ASP A 306 -3.49 26.04 2.59
N GLU A 307 -3.83 26.13 3.89
CA GLU A 307 -4.21 24.97 4.72
C GLU A 307 -5.47 24.25 4.21
N MET A 308 -6.48 25.00 3.78
CA MET A 308 -7.75 24.44 3.32
C MET A 308 -7.60 23.77 1.96
N THR A 309 -6.83 24.37 1.05
CA THR A 309 -6.47 23.77 -0.23
C THR A 309 -5.72 22.45 -0.04
N ALA A 310 -4.82 22.37 0.95
CA ALA A 310 -4.13 21.12 1.29
C ALA A 310 -5.12 20.06 1.81
N ARG A 311 -5.97 20.42 2.78
CA ARG A 311 -6.94 19.50 3.40
C ARG A 311 -7.96 18.98 2.37
N LEU A 312 -8.60 19.87 1.62
CA LEU A 312 -9.60 19.50 0.62
C LEU A 312 -8.99 18.75 -0.56
N GLY A 313 -7.78 19.11 -0.98
CA GLY A 313 -7.05 18.37 -2.02
C GLY A 313 -6.76 16.92 -1.61
N MET A 314 -6.26 16.73 -0.38
CA MET A 314 -5.99 15.39 0.17
C MET A 314 -7.29 14.58 0.32
N LEU A 315 -8.30 15.13 1.01
CA LEU A 315 -9.56 14.41 1.22
C LEU A 315 -10.26 14.12 -0.11
N GLY A 316 -10.33 15.10 -1.01
CA GLY A 316 -10.98 14.96 -2.30
C GLY A 316 -10.31 13.86 -3.14
N GLY A 317 -8.98 13.92 -3.31
CA GLY A 317 -8.26 12.90 -4.07
C GLY A 317 -8.37 11.51 -3.44
N MET A 318 -8.27 11.43 -2.10
CA MET A 318 -8.40 10.16 -1.39
C MET A 318 -9.80 9.57 -1.51
N PHE A 319 -10.87 10.31 -1.19
CA PHE A 319 -12.24 9.80 -1.33
C PHE A 319 -12.58 9.44 -2.77
N PHE A 320 -12.12 10.23 -3.73
CA PHE A 320 -12.36 9.95 -5.14
C PHE A 320 -11.69 8.65 -5.58
N LYS A 321 -10.49 8.32 -5.09
CA LYS A 321 -9.92 6.97 -5.27
C LYS A 321 -10.86 5.88 -4.77
N ARG A 322 -11.47 6.03 -3.58
CA ARG A 322 -12.33 4.97 -2.99
C ARG A 322 -13.63 4.82 -3.76
N PHE A 323 -14.13 5.92 -4.31
CA PHE A 323 -15.23 5.89 -5.26
C PHE A 323 -14.85 5.15 -6.55
N ILE A 324 -13.68 5.43 -7.14
CA ILE A 324 -13.21 4.74 -8.34
C ILE A 324 -12.98 3.24 -8.10
N MET A 325 -12.53 2.84 -6.90
CA MET A 325 -12.38 1.43 -6.52
C MET A 325 -13.68 0.62 -6.62
N LEU A 326 -14.86 1.24 -6.53
CA LEU A 326 -16.14 0.56 -6.75
C LEU A 326 -16.23 -0.03 -8.17
N PHE A 327 -15.75 0.72 -9.16
CA PHE A 327 -15.75 0.26 -10.55
C PHE A 327 -14.73 -0.85 -10.77
N TRP A 328 -13.58 -0.81 -10.10
CA TRP A 328 -12.62 -1.93 -10.16
C TRP A 328 -13.18 -3.18 -9.45
N ALA A 329 -13.92 -3.01 -8.36
CA ALA A 329 -14.60 -4.12 -7.73
C ALA A 329 -15.66 -4.73 -8.66
N LEU A 330 -16.45 -3.90 -9.35
CA LEU A 330 -17.38 -4.34 -10.37
C LEU A 330 -16.69 -5.03 -11.55
N ALA A 331 -15.52 -4.53 -11.99
CA ALA A 331 -14.71 -5.19 -13.00
C ALA A 331 -14.29 -6.60 -12.55
N GLY A 332 -13.90 -6.77 -11.29
CA GLY A 332 -13.61 -8.09 -10.70
C GLY A 332 -14.81 -9.03 -10.71
N LEU A 333 -16.00 -8.55 -10.34
CA LEU A 333 -17.24 -9.35 -10.40
C LEU A 333 -17.60 -9.73 -11.84
N LEU A 334 -17.51 -8.79 -12.79
CA LEU A 334 -17.70 -9.04 -14.21
C LEU A 334 -16.72 -10.10 -14.72
N ALA A 335 -15.48 -10.08 -14.23
CA ALA A 335 -14.49 -11.07 -14.57
C ALA A 335 -14.87 -12.47 -14.10
N ILE A 336 -15.49 -12.61 -12.91
CA ILE A 336 -16.04 -13.88 -12.44
C ILE A 336 -17.16 -14.33 -13.39
N GLY A 337 -18.14 -13.46 -13.64
CA GLY A 337 -19.30 -13.82 -14.47
C GLY A 337 -18.95 -14.19 -15.91
N LEU A 338 -17.88 -13.61 -16.46
CA LEU A 338 -17.46 -13.82 -17.85
C LEU A 338 -16.39 -14.90 -18.05
N TYR A 339 -15.51 -15.11 -17.05
CA TYR A 339 -14.28 -15.90 -17.24
C TYR A 339 -13.97 -16.86 -16.09
N ALA A 340 -14.91 -17.12 -15.18
CA ALA A 340 -14.71 -18.09 -14.09
C ALA A 340 -14.23 -19.44 -14.66
N GLY A 341 -13.07 -19.90 -14.18
CA GLY A 341 -12.46 -21.16 -14.61
C GLY A 341 -11.60 -21.08 -15.87
N GLU A 342 -11.57 -19.96 -16.60
CA GLU A 342 -10.71 -19.78 -17.78
C GLU A 342 -9.30 -19.28 -17.41
N LEU A 343 -9.18 -18.55 -16.31
CA LEU A 343 -7.94 -17.89 -15.88
C LEU A 343 -7.38 -18.52 -14.60
N HIS A 344 -6.18 -19.10 -14.74
CA HIS A 344 -5.44 -19.79 -13.69
C HIS A 344 -4.57 -18.86 -12.83
N ASP A 345 -4.24 -17.68 -13.37
CA ASP A 345 -3.53 -16.62 -12.66
C ASP A 345 -4.47 -15.41 -12.51
N PRO A 346 -4.99 -15.16 -11.30
CA PRO A 346 -5.80 -13.99 -11.01
C PRO A 346 -5.10 -12.67 -11.35
N ASP A 347 -3.77 -12.58 -11.30
CA ASP A 347 -3.04 -11.35 -11.61
C ASP A 347 -3.21 -10.92 -13.09
N LEU A 348 -3.57 -11.85 -13.98
CA LEU A 348 -3.77 -11.58 -15.41
C LEU A 348 -5.19 -11.12 -15.77
N ILE A 349 -6.13 -11.17 -14.83
CA ILE A 349 -7.56 -10.95 -15.10
C ILE A 349 -7.83 -9.61 -15.78
N TRP A 350 -7.19 -8.55 -15.31
CA TRP A 350 -7.39 -7.20 -15.83
C TRP A 350 -6.88 -7.06 -17.28
N GLY A 351 -5.73 -7.66 -17.58
CA GLY A 351 -5.15 -7.67 -18.92
C GLY A 351 -6.00 -8.47 -19.90
N TYR A 352 -6.48 -9.65 -19.46
CA TYR A 352 -7.35 -10.51 -20.25
C TYR A 352 -8.69 -9.83 -20.58
N MET A 353 -9.36 -9.26 -19.56
CA MET A 353 -10.57 -8.46 -19.74
C MET A 353 -10.35 -7.31 -20.72
N SER A 354 -9.23 -6.58 -20.57
CA SER A 354 -8.92 -5.45 -21.44
C SER A 354 -8.75 -5.88 -22.89
N ARG A 355 -8.13 -7.04 -23.15
CA ARG A 355 -7.95 -7.58 -24.50
C ARG A 355 -9.25 -8.07 -25.12
N ASP A 356 -10.08 -8.77 -24.34
CA ASP A 356 -11.32 -9.36 -24.82
C ASP A 356 -12.44 -8.33 -25.02
N LEU A 357 -12.50 -7.30 -24.17
CA LEU A 357 -13.59 -6.32 -24.18
C LEU A 357 -13.29 -5.05 -24.98
N LEU A 358 -12.02 -4.68 -25.18
CA LEU A 358 -11.67 -3.40 -25.79
C LEU A 358 -11.25 -3.52 -27.26
N MET A 359 -11.74 -2.58 -28.07
CA MET A 359 -11.27 -2.38 -29.44
C MET A 359 -9.78 -1.95 -29.45
N PRO A 360 -9.01 -2.17 -30.54
CA PRO A 360 -7.57 -1.90 -30.58
C PRO A 360 -7.16 -0.48 -30.14
N GLY A 361 -7.95 0.54 -30.49
CA GLY A 361 -7.72 1.92 -30.04
C GLY A 361 -7.90 2.10 -28.53
N ALA A 362 -8.95 1.50 -27.95
CA ALA A 362 -9.24 1.54 -26.53
C ALA A 362 -8.22 0.72 -25.72
N LEU A 363 -7.75 -0.41 -26.25
CA LEU A 363 -6.65 -1.19 -25.67
C LEU A 363 -5.36 -0.38 -25.59
N GLY A 364 -4.99 0.33 -26.66
CA GLY A 364 -3.81 1.21 -26.66
C GLY A 364 -3.93 2.37 -25.68
N MET A 365 -5.14 2.86 -25.40
CA MET A 365 -5.37 3.87 -24.36
C MET A 365 -5.30 3.26 -22.95
N MET A 366 -5.87 2.08 -22.72
CA MET A 366 -5.75 1.33 -21.45
C MET A 366 -4.28 1.13 -21.05
N MET A 367 -3.43 0.77 -22.02
CA MET A 367 -1.98 0.66 -21.80
C MET A 367 -1.35 1.98 -21.32
N VAL A 368 -1.75 3.12 -21.91
CA VAL A 368 -1.28 4.44 -21.46
C VAL A 368 -1.74 4.71 -20.03
N GLY A 369 -2.95 4.31 -19.65
CA GLY A 369 -3.50 4.45 -18.31
C GLY A 369 -2.73 3.74 -17.21
N ILE A 370 -2.46 2.47 -17.45
CA ILE A 370 -1.67 1.64 -16.54
C ILE A 370 -0.29 2.25 -16.36
N LEU A 371 0.36 2.65 -17.45
CA LEU A 371 1.67 3.29 -17.37
C LEU A 371 1.59 4.64 -16.65
N ALA A 372 0.58 5.46 -16.96
CA ALA A 372 0.33 6.75 -16.34
C ALA A 372 0.19 6.66 -14.82
N ALA A 373 -0.58 5.70 -14.32
CA ALA A 373 -0.79 5.50 -12.88
C ALA A 373 0.48 5.10 -12.13
N ASN A 374 1.35 4.30 -12.75
CA ASN A 374 2.64 3.97 -12.12
C ASN A 374 3.62 5.15 -12.21
N MET A 375 3.59 5.89 -13.33
CA MET A 375 4.44 7.07 -13.53
C MET A 375 4.19 8.15 -12.47
N SER A 376 2.93 8.46 -12.12
CA SER A 376 2.54 9.46 -11.09
C SER A 376 3.01 9.13 -9.67
N THR A 377 3.23 7.84 -9.40
CA THR A 377 3.71 7.42 -8.08
C THR A 377 5.22 7.44 -8.05
N LEU A 378 5.87 6.93 -9.10
CA LEU A 378 7.33 6.91 -9.19
C LEU A 378 7.92 8.31 -9.24
N ASP A 379 7.32 9.27 -9.94
CA ASP A 379 7.85 10.64 -10.00
C ASP A 379 7.73 11.39 -8.67
N ALA A 380 6.54 11.43 -8.05
CA ALA A 380 6.29 12.12 -6.80
C ALA A 380 7.15 11.54 -5.66
N THR A 381 7.23 10.20 -5.57
CA THR A 381 8.06 9.52 -4.57
C THR A 381 9.54 9.74 -4.83
N SER A 382 10.03 9.67 -6.07
CA SER A 382 11.44 9.92 -6.38
C SER A 382 11.87 11.36 -6.04
N VAL A 383 11.02 12.35 -6.27
CA VAL A 383 11.31 13.74 -5.86
C VAL A 383 11.30 13.87 -4.33
N SER A 384 10.39 13.19 -3.63
CA SER A 384 10.39 13.10 -2.17
C SER A 384 11.67 12.45 -1.61
N TYR A 385 12.11 11.33 -2.19
CA TYR A 385 13.32 10.63 -1.79
C TYR A 385 14.58 11.45 -2.05
N SER A 386 14.61 12.15 -3.18
CA SER A 386 15.65 13.14 -3.48
C SER A 386 15.72 14.24 -2.43
N ALA A 387 14.58 14.82 -2.03
CA ALA A 387 14.52 15.82 -0.96
C ALA A 387 15.03 15.25 0.38
N LEU A 388 14.60 14.05 0.74
CA LEU A 388 14.98 13.35 1.96
C LEU A 388 16.49 13.06 2.01
N PHE A 389 17.04 12.54 0.91
CA PHE A 389 18.47 12.29 0.77
C PHE A 389 19.29 13.58 0.89
N ILE A 390 18.90 14.63 0.15
CA ILE A 390 19.65 15.88 0.15
C ILE A 390 19.64 16.53 1.53
N ARG A 391 18.46 16.67 2.15
CA ARG A 391 18.32 17.45 3.38
C ARG A 391 18.79 16.73 4.62
N ASN A 392 18.66 15.41 4.67
CA ASN A 392 18.90 14.64 5.89
C ASN A 392 20.15 13.76 5.84
N LEU A 393 20.76 13.58 4.67
CA LEU A 393 22.02 12.84 4.53
C LEU A 393 23.12 13.69 3.88
N TYR A 394 22.89 14.24 2.69
CA TYR A 394 23.95 14.88 1.91
C TYR A 394 24.37 16.26 2.46
N GLU A 395 23.41 17.15 2.71
CA GLU A 395 23.68 18.51 3.21
C GLU A 395 24.33 18.52 4.60
N PRO A 396 23.91 17.68 5.58
CA PRO A 396 24.62 17.54 6.86
C PRO A 396 26.06 17.06 6.72
N LEU A 397 26.36 16.18 5.75
CA LEU A 397 27.72 15.66 5.50
C LEU A 397 28.59 16.64 4.69
N ARG A 398 27.99 17.47 3.85
CA ARG A 398 28.66 18.45 2.99
C ARG A 398 27.95 19.80 3.08
N PRO A 399 28.07 20.52 4.22
CA PRO A 399 27.42 21.81 4.41
C PRO A 399 28.06 22.92 3.57
N GLY A 400 27.31 24.01 3.34
CA GLY A 400 27.83 25.24 2.72
C GLY A 400 28.04 25.19 1.20
N ARG A 401 27.43 24.22 0.49
CA ARG A 401 27.44 24.20 -0.98
C ARG A 401 26.37 25.14 -1.55
N SER A 402 26.51 25.51 -2.82
CA SER A 402 25.54 26.37 -3.50
C SER A 402 24.19 25.67 -3.71
N GLU A 403 23.11 26.44 -3.81
CA GLU A 403 21.77 25.92 -4.15
C GLU A 403 21.77 25.13 -5.47
N SER A 404 22.53 25.61 -6.47
CA SER A 404 22.70 24.92 -7.76
C SER A 404 23.36 23.55 -7.61
N HIS A 405 24.31 23.40 -6.68
CA HIS A 405 24.98 22.14 -6.40
C HIS A 405 23.99 21.15 -5.75
N TYR A 406 23.26 21.57 -4.72
CA TYR A 406 22.27 20.70 -4.09
C TYR A 406 21.14 20.31 -5.03
N LEU A 407 20.71 21.20 -5.93
CA LEU A 407 19.75 20.88 -6.98
C LEU A 407 20.30 19.86 -7.98
N LEU A 408 21.55 20.01 -8.43
CA LEU A 408 22.17 19.07 -9.35
C LEU A 408 22.25 17.67 -8.73
N VAL A 409 22.76 17.57 -7.49
CA VAL A 409 22.85 16.28 -6.78
C VAL A 409 21.45 15.70 -6.57
N GLY A 410 20.47 16.53 -6.19
CA GLY A 410 19.08 16.09 -6.02
C GLY A 410 18.50 15.49 -7.31
N ARG A 411 18.76 16.11 -8.46
CA ARG A 411 18.35 15.57 -9.76
C ARG A 411 19.02 14.22 -10.06
N LEU A 412 20.28 14.03 -9.69
CA LEU A 412 20.99 12.76 -9.90
C LEU A 412 20.53 11.64 -8.95
N VAL A 413 19.94 11.96 -7.81
CA VAL A 413 19.38 10.96 -6.88
C VAL A 413 18.12 10.29 -7.44
N ILE A 414 17.32 11.01 -8.24
CA ILE A 414 16.09 10.47 -8.87
C ILE A 414 16.38 9.20 -9.69
N PRO A 415 17.25 9.21 -10.72
CA PRO A 415 17.54 8.02 -11.49
C PRO A 415 18.19 6.91 -10.64
N LEU A 416 18.97 7.26 -9.62
CA LEU A 416 19.54 6.26 -8.70
C LEU A 416 18.44 5.50 -7.94
N THR A 417 17.41 6.20 -7.45
CA THR A 417 16.28 5.55 -6.77
C THR A 417 15.47 4.67 -7.73
N LEU A 418 15.28 5.10 -8.99
CA LEU A 418 14.60 4.31 -10.00
C LEU A 418 15.38 3.05 -10.39
N ILE A 419 16.71 3.16 -10.54
CA ILE A 419 17.60 2.01 -10.77
C ILE A 419 17.51 1.01 -9.61
N GLY A 420 17.44 1.50 -8.37
CA GLY A 420 17.15 0.66 -7.20
C GLY A 420 15.87 -0.16 -7.37
N GLY A 421 14.77 0.49 -7.76
CA GLY A 421 13.51 -0.19 -8.05
C GLY A 421 13.63 -1.23 -9.17
N VAL A 422 14.30 -0.90 -10.28
CA VAL A 422 14.55 -1.86 -11.37
C VAL A 422 15.35 -3.06 -10.90
N MET A 423 16.40 -2.87 -10.07
CA MET A 423 17.16 -3.99 -9.51
C MET A 423 16.28 -4.92 -8.67
N VAL A 424 15.43 -4.38 -7.80
CA VAL A 424 14.48 -5.21 -7.03
C VAL A 424 13.52 -5.94 -7.94
N ALA A 425 12.98 -5.28 -8.97
CA ALA A 425 12.04 -5.89 -9.91
C ALA A 425 12.64 -7.07 -10.71
N VAL A 426 13.95 -7.11 -10.86
CA VAL A 426 14.69 -8.20 -11.54
C VAL A 426 15.09 -9.31 -10.56
N LEU A 427 15.32 -8.97 -9.28
CA LEU A 427 15.82 -9.91 -8.26
C LEU A 427 14.71 -10.60 -7.46
N VAL A 428 13.48 -10.08 -7.51
CA VAL A 428 12.35 -10.58 -6.73
C VAL A 428 11.30 -11.12 -7.69
N ASP A 429 11.00 -12.42 -7.56
CA ASP A 429 10.06 -13.11 -8.45
C ASP A 429 8.61 -13.01 -7.95
N ASP A 430 8.40 -12.90 -6.63
CA ASP A 430 7.09 -12.86 -5.99
C ASP A 430 6.74 -11.46 -5.43
N LEU A 431 5.74 -10.84 -6.04
CA LEU A 431 5.19 -9.55 -5.63
C LEU A 431 4.56 -9.59 -4.22
N LEU A 432 4.00 -10.74 -3.85
CA LEU A 432 3.31 -10.99 -2.58
C LEU A 432 4.30 -10.98 -1.41
N GLU A 433 5.57 -11.34 -1.63
CA GLU A 433 6.64 -11.18 -0.63
C GLU A 433 6.95 -9.71 -0.34
N LEU A 434 6.99 -8.87 -1.37
CA LEU A 434 7.19 -7.43 -1.20
C LEU A 434 6.05 -6.80 -0.40
N PHE A 435 4.80 -7.24 -0.66
CA PHE A 435 3.61 -6.70 0.00
C PHE A 435 3.57 -6.90 1.52
N ARG A 436 4.19 -7.97 2.05
CA ARG A 436 4.22 -8.26 3.50
C ARG A 436 4.88 -7.16 4.33
N TYR A 437 5.73 -6.34 3.72
CA TYR A 437 6.51 -5.32 4.41
C TYR A 437 5.84 -3.94 4.44
N PHE A 438 4.87 -3.65 3.57
CA PHE A 438 4.35 -2.28 3.41
C PHE A 438 3.54 -1.77 4.60
N ILE A 439 2.94 -2.65 5.40
CA ILE A 439 2.08 -2.23 6.53
C ILE A 439 2.91 -2.05 7.81
N SER A 440 3.72 -3.03 8.18
CA SER A 440 4.40 -3.07 9.48
C SER A 440 5.69 -2.24 9.54
N ILE A 441 6.42 -2.09 8.42
CA ILE A 441 7.70 -1.35 8.42
C ILE A 441 7.51 0.16 8.69
N PRO A 442 6.59 0.88 8.02
CA PRO A 442 6.38 2.30 8.32
C PRO A 442 5.88 2.56 9.76
N ALA A 443 5.26 1.57 10.41
CA ALA A 443 4.78 1.68 11.79
C ALA A 443 5.90 1.96 12.80
N ILE A 444 7.15 1.57 12.46
CA ILE A 444 8.35 1.78 13.30
C ILE A 444 8.49 3.23 13.72
N PHE A 445 8.26 4.18 12.80
CA PHE A 445 8.36 5.61 13.08
C PHE A 445 7.01 6.28 13.31
N GLY A 446 5.92 5.68 12.85
CA GLY A 446 4.57 6.25 12.88
C GLY A 446 4.14 6.79 14.24
N ALA A 447 4.29 5.98 15.30
CA ALA A 447 3.92 6.39 16.66
C ALA A 447 4.73 7.58 17.18
N SER A 448 6.03 7.61 16.87
CA SER A 448 6.93 8.71 17.28
C SER A 448 6.57 10.03 16.60
N ILE A 449 6.11 9.98 15.35
CA ILE A 449 5.69 11.14 14.58
C ILE A 449 4.33 11.63 15.08
N TRP A 450 3.34 10.74 15.25
CA TRP A 450 2.04 11.09 15.82
C TRP A 450 2.19 11.75 17.19
N LEU A 451 2.88 11.11 18.15
CA LEU A 451 3.09 11.68 19.49
C LEU A 451 3.93 12.95 19.44
N GLY A 452 4.92 13.05 18.55
CA GLY A 452 5.77 14.25 18.45
C GLY A 452 5.00 15.51 18.06
N PHE A 453 3.88 15.36 17.33
CA PHE A 453 2.98 16.46 16.98
C PHE A 453 2.00 16.87 18.07
N VAL A 454 1.67 15.99 19.02
CA VAL A 454 0.58 16.23 19.99
C VAL A 454 1.01 16.16 21.45
N TRP A 455 2.23 15.71 21.74
CA TRP A 455 2.69 15.50 23.11
C TRP A 455 4.08 16.08 23.37
N ARG A 456 4.17 16.98 24.36
CA ARG A 456 5.43 17.60 24.80
C ARG A 456 6.34 16.63 25.53
N GLY A 457 5.79 15.60 26.17
CA GLY A 457 6.54 14.67 27.02
C GLY A 457 7.45 13.71 26.25
N LEU A 458 7.30 13.63 24.92
CA LEU A 458 8.10 12.74 24.09
C LEU A 458 9.56 13.20 24.01
N THR A 459 10.47 12.30 24.39
CA THR A 459 11.91 12.59 24.49
C THR A 459 12.71 11.99 23.34
N ARG A 460 13.89 12.56 23.05
CA ARG A 460 14.81 12.05 22.03
C ARG A 460 15.27 10.61 22.31
N PRO A 461 15.76 10.25 23.52
CA PRO A 461 16.20 8.88 23.78
C PRO A 461 15.06 7.87 23.71
N ALA A 462 13.83 8.25 24.11
CA ALA A 462 12.67 7.37 24.00
C ALA A 462 12.37 6.98 22.56
N VAL A 463 12.43 7.94 21.62
CA VAL A 463 12.25 7.66 20.19
C VAL A 463 13.36 6.73 19.66
N ILE A 464 14.62 6.97 20.02
CA ILE A 464 15.74 6.12 19.58
C ILE A 464 15.56 4.68 20.08
N LEU A 465 15.25 4.50 21.37
CA LEU A 465 15.08 3.18 21.98
C LEU A 465 13.85 2.46 21.41
N GLN A 466 12.73 3.17 21.21
CA GLN A 466 11.54 2.59 20.60
C GLN A 466 11.79 2.18 19.16
N VAL A 467 12.40 3.04 18.33
CA VAL A 467 12.73 2.71 16.94
C VAL A 467 13.67 1.50 16.88
N ALA A 468 14.72 1.47 17.70
CA ALA A 468 15.62 0.32 17.76
C ALA A 468 14.89 -0.97 18.13
N THR A 469 14.00 -0.91 19.14
CA THR A 469 13.21 -2.07 19.58
C THR A 469 12.24 -2.53 18.49
N CYS A 470 11.54 -1.62 17.82
CA CYS A 470 10.62 -1.96 16.73
C CYS A 470 11.35 -2.47 15.47
N VAL A 471 12.54 -1.94 15.14
CA VAL A 471 13.39 -2.52 14.07
C VAL A 471 13.79 -3.95 14.42
N MET A 472 14.14 -4.22 15.68
CA MET A 472 14.45 -5.59 16.12
C MET A 472 13.25 -6.52 15.95
N ILE A 473 12.06 -6.11 16.40
CA ILE A 473 10.87 -6.97 16.41
C ILE A 473 10.23 -7.10 15.01
N TYR A 474 10.16 -6.04 14.21
CA TYR A 474 9.42 -6.06 12.93
C TYR A 474 10.30 -6.45 11.75
N ALA A 475 11.61 -6.18 11.80
CA ALA A 475 12.52 -6.42 10.68
C ALA A 475 13.58 -7.47 10.99
N ILE A 476 14.34 -7.36 12.08
CA ILE A 476 15.52 -8.22 12.29
C ILE A 476 15.14 -9.62 12.75
N ILE A 477 14.38 -9.76 13.84
CA ILE A 477 14.02 -11.06 14.42
C ILE A 477 13.19 -11.91 13.44
N PRO A 478 12.14 -11.38 12.77
CA PRO A 478 11.38 -12.12 11.79
C PRO A 478 12.26 -12.71 10.69
N ASN A 479 13.17 -11.92 10.11
CA ASN A 479 14.04 -12.39 9.03
C ASN A 479 15.15 -13.33 9.51
N LEU A 480 15.76 -13.04 10.66
CA LEU A 480 16.84 -13.85 11.21
C LEU A 480 16.36 -15.22 11.68
N PHE A 481 15.23 -15.28 12.39
CA PHE A 481 14.70 -16.54 12.91
C PHE A 481 14.08 -17.40 11.80
N SER A 482 13.65 -16.78 10.69
CA SER A 482 13.16 -17.52 9.52
C SER A 482 14.28 -18.16 8.70
N THR A 483 15.53 -17.71 8.87
CA THR A 483 16.69 -18.21 8.12
C THR A 483 17.58 -19.15 8.94
N MET A 484 17.52 -19.06 10.27
CA MET A 484 18.33 -19.87 11.16
C MET A 484 17.74 -21.27 11.40
N ASP A 485 18.55 -22.31 11.20
CA ASP A 485 18.11 -23.70 11.40
C ASP A 485 17.65 -24.01 12.82
N TRP A 486 18.28 -23.42 13.83
CA TRP A 486 17.94 -23.70 15.23
C TRP A 486 16.52 -23.22 15.57
N SER A 487 16.09 -22.06 15.07
CA SER A 487 14.78 -21.48 15.35
C SER A 487 13.68 -22.14 14.53
N ARG A 488 13.96 -22.48 13.27
CA ARG A 488 13.01 -23.19 12.40
C ARG A 488 12.66 -24.57 12.89
N HIS A 489 13.42 -25.15 13.81
CA HIS A 489 13.19 -26.50 14.30
C HIS A 489 13.05 -26.63 15.82
N ASP A 490 13.02 -25.50 16.53
CA ASP A 490 12.79 -25.50 17.96
C ASP A 490 11.32 -25.82 18.22
N VAL A 491 11.06 -26.91 18.96
CA VAL A 491 9.70 -27.37 19.29
C VAL A 491 8.87 -26.26 19.96
N ARG A 492 9.50 -25.32 20.67
CA ARG A 492 8.81 -24.17 21.30
C ARG A 492 8.24 -23.19 20.28
N PHE A 493 8.85 -23.08 19.10
CA PHE A 493 8.40 -22.18 18.03
C PHE A 493 7.49 -22.88 17.01
N LEU A 494 7.43 -24.21 17.02
CA LEU A 494 6.60 -25.03 16.14
C LEU A 494 5.19 -25.30 16.70
N GLN A 495 4.73 -24.47 17.63
CA GLN A 495 3.40 -24.59 18.20
C GLN A 495 2.33 -24.32 17.15
N THR A 496 1.31 -25.17 17.12
CA THR A 496 0.13 -25.04 16.28
C THR A 496 -1.13 -24.95 17.12
N THR A 497 -2.12 -24.26 16.60
CA THR A 497 -3.45 -24.15 17.19
C THR A 497 -4.21 -25.48 17.08
N ARG A 498 -5.19 -25.70 17.95
CA ARG A 498 -5.99 -26.94 17.89
C ARG A 498 -6.91 -26.93 16.67
N ALA A 499 -7.03 -28.08 16.01
CA ALA A 499 -8.00 -28.28 14.93
C ALA A 499 -9.43 -28.03 15.45
N ARG A 500 -10.27 -27.39 14.63
CA ARG A 500 -11.66 -27.07 14.99
C ARG A 500 -12.62 -27.55 13.93
N VAL A 501 -13.78 -28.01 14.34
CA VAL A 501 -14.89 -28.33 13.44
C VAL A 501 -15.92 -27.23 13.60
N VAL A 502 -16.18 -26.48 12.53
CA VAL A 502 -17.15 -25.38 12.53
C VAL A 502 -18.34 -25.79 11.68
N GLN A 503 -19.55 -25.61 12.21
CA GLN A 503 -20.78 -25.72 11.42
C GLN A 503 -21.06 -24.36 10.81
N VAL A 504 -21.19 -24.33 9.48
CA VAL A 504 -21.44 -23.12 8.71
C VAL A 504 -22.81 -23.25 8.07
N GLU A 505 -23.66 -22.26 8.31
CA GLU A 505 -24.93 -22.14 7.62
C GLU A 505 -24.69 -21.37 6.32
N GLU A 506 -24.94 -22.01 5.17
CA GLU A 506 -24.75 -21.44 3.85
C GLU A 506 -26.07 -21.54 3.05
N PRO A 507 -26.44 -20.53 2.26
CA PRO A 507 -27.58 -20.64 1.35
C PRO A 507 -27.29 -21.67 0.26
N ALA A 508 -28.28 -22.51 -0.05
CA ALA A 508 -28.19 -23.52 -1.08
C ALA A 508 -28.02 -22.90 -2.47
N LEU A 509 -27.07 -23.42 -3.24
CA LEU A 509 -26.82 -22.98 -4.62
C LEU A 509 -27.67 -23.75 -5.63
N LEU A 510 -27.71 -23.29 -6.88
CA LEU A 510 -28.41 -23.99 -7.98
C LEU A 510 -27.98 -25.47 -8.07
N GLY A 511 -26.67 -25.73 -8.00
CA GLY A 511 -26.12 -27.08 -7.99
C GLY A 511 -26.47 -27.91 -6.74
N ASP A 512 -26.90 -27.29 -5.63
CA ASP A 512 -27.41 -28.01 -4.47
C ASP A 512 -28.87 -28.43 -4.66
N VAL A 513 -29.66 -27.61 -5.35
CA VAL A 513 -31.04 -27.95 -5.74
C VAL A 513 -31.03 -29.03 -6.83
N GLU A 514 -30.18 -28.90 -7.84
CA GLU A 514 -30.00 -29.91 -8.89
C GLU A 514 -29.51 -31.25 -8.32
N ALA A 515 -28.69 -31.21 -7.27
CA ALA A 515 -28.24 -32.40 -6.55
C ALA A 515 -29.25 -32.93 -5.50
N GLY A 516 -30.42 -32.30 -5.35
CA GLY A 516 -31.45 -32.68 -4.38
C GLY A 516 -31.07 -32.45 -2.91
N ARG A 517 -30.02 -31.68 -2.64
CA ARG A 517 -29.55 -31.31 -1.30
C ARG A 517 -30.37 -30.17 -0.69
N ALA A 518 -31.09 -29.41 -1.52
CA ALA A 518 -32.01 -28.36 -1.13
C ALA A 518 -33.24 -28.32 -2.05
N SER A 519 -34.34 -27.77 -1.55
CA SER A 519 -35.62 -27.67 -2.27
C SER A 519 -35.67 -26.43 -3.17
N ARG A 520 -34.93 -25.38 -2.80
CA ARG A 520 -34.84 -24.11 -3.54
C ARG A 520 -33.49 -23.44 -3.29
N VAL A 521 -33.07 -22.63 -4.25
CA VAL A 521 -31.89 -21.77 -4.10
C VAL A 521 -32.16 -20.81 -2.93
N GLY A 522 -31.16 -20.64 -2.06
CA GLY A 522 -31.27 -19.82 -0.84
C GLY A 522 -31.77 -20.55 0.41
N GLU A 523 -32.09 -21.84 0.35
CA GLU A 523 -32.40 -22.64 1.55
C GLU A 523 -31.15 -22.82 2.44
N THR A 524 -31.27 -22.62 3.75
CA THR A 524 -30.12 -22.69 4.67
C THR A 524 -29.66 -24.14 4.85
N LEU A 525 -28.42 -24.44 4.46
CA LEU A 525 -27.77 -25.73 4.64
C LEU A 525 -26.69 -25.63 5.72
N THR A 526 -26.70 -26.57 6.68
CA THR A 526 -25.62 -26.69 7.67
C THR A 526 -24.51 -27.57 7.12
N ARG A 527 -23.33 -26.99 6.86
CA ARG A 527 -22.13 -27.72 6.42
C ARG A 527 -21.12 -27.80 7.54
N VAL A 528 -20.60 -29.01 7.77
CA VAL A 528 -19.52 -29.24 8.73
C VAL A 528 -18.19 -29.03 8.02
N ARG A 529 -17.41 -28.04 8.45
CA ARG A 529 -16.09 -27.74 7.88
C ARG A 529 -15.00 -27.91 8.92
N GLN A 530 -13.95 -28.66 8.58
CA GLN A 530 -12.75 -28.76 9.42
C GLN A 530 -11.85 -27.57 9.14
N VAL A 531 -11.49 -26.84 10.20
CA VAL A 531 -10.49 -25.76 10.18
C VAL A 531 -9.16 -26.35 10.61
N ALA A 532 -8.19 -26.31 9.70
CA ALA A 532 -6.86 -26.85 9.93
C ALA A 532 -6.12 -26.07 11.06
N PRO A 533 -5.25 -26.75 11.83
CA PRO A 533 -4.29 -26.10 12.72
C PRO A 533 -3.48 -25.01 12.01
N ALA A 534 -3.52 -23.80 12.54
CA ALA A 534 -2.63 -22.71 12.13
C ALA A 534 -1.37 -22.66 13.00
N ALA A 535 -0.22 -22.34 12.40
CA ALA A 535 1.02 -22.08 13.11
C ALA A 535 0.93 -20.79 13.96
N VAL A 536 1.52 -20.82 15.16
CA VAL A 536 1.48 -19.69 16.10
C VAL A 536 2.61 -18.70 15.84
N PHE A 537 3.87 -19.18 15.79
CA PHE A 537 5.06 -18.32 15.69
C PHE A 537 5.68 -18.28 14.30
N PHE A 538 5.23 -19.09 13.36
CA PHE A 538 5.62 -19.05 11.94
C PHE A 538 4.38 -18.85 11.07
N ASP A 539 4.56 -18.45 9.81
CA ASP A 539 3.45 -18.40 8.84
C ASP A 539 2.87 -19.80 8.60
N GLU A 540 3.73 -20.83 8.61
CA GLU A 540 3.34 -22.24 8.45
C GLU A 540 4.29 -23.16 9.23
N VAL A 541 3.77 -24.31 9.66
CA VAL A 541 4.56 -25.41 10.25
C VAL A 541 4.23 -26.66 9.48
N ALA A 542 5.24 -27.24 8.84
CA ALA A 542 5.11 -28.44 8.02
C ALA A 542 6.18 -29.47 8.40
N ARG A 543 6.09 -30.68 7.87
CA ARG A 543 7.17 -31.68 7.98
C ARG A 543 8.19 -31.44 6.87
N GLU A 544 9.49 -31.62 7.17
CA GLU A 544 10.55 -31.54 6.16
C GLU A 544 10.31 -32.54 5.02
N ASN A 545 9.86 -33.75 5.35
CA ASN A 545 9.37 -34.73 4.38
C ASN A 545 7.87 -34.98 4.60
N PRO A 546 6.99 -34.43 3.75
CA PRO A 546 5.55 -34.66 3.83
C PRO A 546 5.12 -36.12 3.72
N ALA A 547 5.93 -36.99 3.09
CA ALA A 547 5.64 -38.41 2.91
C ALA A 547 6.00 -39.26 4.14
N ASP A 548 6.77 -38.71 5.09
CA ASP A 548 7.17 -39.40 6.32
C ASP A 548 6.51 -38.73 7.53
N PRO A 549 5.49 -39.35 8.15
CA PRO A 549 4.82 -38.84 9.35
C PRO A 549 5.73 -38.71 10.58
N THR A 550 6.94 -39.28 10.55
CA THR A 550 7.94 -39.17 11.62
C THR A 550 9.00 -38.09 11.34
N SER A 551 8.99 -37.53 10.13
CA SER A 551 9.91 -36.47 9.73
C SER A 551 9.76 -35.23 10.63
N ARG A 552 10.89 -34.55 10.85
CA ARG A 552 11.00 -33.38 11.69
C ARG A 552 10.06 -32.28 11.21
N LEU A 553 9.45 -31.59 12.16
CA LEU A 553 8.68 -30.38 11.87
C LEU A 553 9.63 -29.20 11.64
N VAL A 554 9.27 -28.36 10.68
CA VAL A 554 10.01 -27.16 10.30
C VAL A 554 9.05 -25.98 10.18
N GLY A 555 9.49 -24.84 10.71
CA GLY A 555 8.83 -23.55 10.57
C GLY A 555 9.17 -22.95 9.20
N LEU A 556 8.13 -22.55 8.48
CA LEU A 556 8.20 -21.99 7.14
C LEU A 556 7.64 -20.55 7.12
N GLY A 557 8.17 -19.75 6.20
CA GLY A 557 7.80 -18.35 6.05
C GLY A 557 8.31 -17.47 7.20
N ARG A 558 7.60 -16.37 7.45
CA ARG A 558 8.01 -15.34 8.40
C ARG A 558 7.80 -15.81 9.85
N PHE A 559 8.78 -15.56 10.70
CA PHE A 559 8.64 -15.66 12.15
C PHE A 559 7.84 -14.48 12.72
N ASN A 560 6.77 -14.78 13.46
CA ASN A 560 5.84 -13.83 14.06
C ASN A 560 6.33 -13.34 15.43
N ALA A 561 7.36 -12.50 15.40
CA ALA A 561 7.98 -11.93 16.60
C ALA A 561 6.98 -11.18 17.50
N GLU A 562 5.92 -10.60 16.94
CA GLU A 562 4.87 -9.91 17.71
C GLU A 562 4.13 -10.89 18.65
N ILE A 563 3.74 -12.05 18.12
CA ILE A 563 3.07 -13.11 18.90
C ILE A 563 4.03 -13.70 19.92
N TRP A 564 5.31 -13.84 19.56
CA TRP A 564 6.35 -14.28 20.48
C TRP A 564 6.57 -13.33 21.65
N VAL A 565 6.60 -12.01 21.42
CA VAL A 565 6.69 -11.03 22.52
C VAL A 565 5.41 -11.04 23.37
N LEU A 566 4.24 -11.19 22.76
CA LEU A 566 2.99 -11.31 23.50
C LEU A 566 2.94 -12.56 24.38
N SER A 567 3.50 -13.69 23.92
CA SER A 567 3.51 -14.94 24.71
C SER A 567 4.35 -14.83 25.99
N TRP A 568 5.30 -13.88 26.06
CA TRP A 568 6.07 -13.61 27.30
C TRP A 568 5.19 -13.11 28.45
N SER A 569 4.02 -12.56 28.15
CA SER A 569 3.03 -12.16 29.16
C SER A 569 2.19 -13.34 29.70
N GLY A 570 2.44 -14.56 29.23
CA GLY A 570 1.75 -15.77 29.64
C GLY A 570 0.45 -16.07 28.86
N VAL A 571 0.23 -15.39 27.73
CA VAL A 571 -0.94 -15.65 26.86
C VAL A 571 -0.77 -16.98 26.13
N ASP A 572 -1.75 -17.88 26.28
CA ASP A 572 -1.81 -19.15 25.53
C ASP A 572 -2.56 -18.96 24.22
N PHE A 573 -1.88 -19.23 23.10
CA PHE A 573 -2.42 -19.11 21.76
C PHE A 573 -2.96 -20.43 21.18
N SER A 574 -2.87 -21.54 21.90
CA SER A 574 -3.24 -22.88 21.41
C SER A 574 -4.70 -22.98 20.92
N ASP A 575 -5.59 -22.20 21.51
CA ASP A 575 -7.02 -22.12 21.18
C ASP A 575 -7.39 -20.82 20.44
N THR A 576 -6.43 -20.18 19.76
CA THR A 576 -6.68 -18.95 19.01
C THR A 576 -6.92 -19.25 17.53
N PRO A 577 -8.01 -18.79 16.90
CA PRO A 577 -8.19 -18.89 15.45
C PRO A 577 -7.08 -18.15 14.68
N ARG A 578 -6.78 -18.60 13.46
CA ARG A 578 -5.77 -17.97 12.58
C ARG A 578 -6.00 -16.47 12.40
N SER A 579 -7.23 -16.07 12.14
CA SER A 579 -7.66 -14.67 11.98
C SER A 579 -7.35 -13.81 13.22
N TRP A 580 -7.44 -14.38 14.43
CA TRP A 580 -7.09 -13.70 15.68
C TRP A 580 -5.59 -13.59 15.88
N LEU A 581 -4.80 -14.60 15.49
CA LEU A 581 -3.33 -14.49 15.48
C LEU A 581 -2.90 -13.33 14.57
N ILE A 582 -3.51 -13.20 13.39
CA ILE A 582 -3.26 -12.08 12.49
C ILE A 582 -3.69 -10.75 13.14
N ALA A 583 -4.87 -10.70 13.76
CA ALA A 583 -5.36 -9.49 14.43
C ALA A 583 -4.43 -9.06 15.58
N PHE A 584 -3.95 -9.99 16.41
CA PHE A 584 -3.03 -9.69 17.51
C PHE A 584 -1.72 -9.08 17.03
N ARG A 585 -1.17 -9.55 15.89
CA ARG A 585 0.01 -8.93 15.27
C ARG A 585 -0.25 -7.47 14.92
N PHE A 586 -1.37 -7.17 14.25
CA PHE A 586 -1.67 -5.79 13.88
C PHE A 586 -2.03 -4.90 15.08
N PHE A 587 -2.72 -5.42 16.10
CA PHE A 587 -2.93 -4.67 17.35
C PHE A 587 -1.60 -4.38 18.05
N PHE A 588 -0.68 -5.34 18.05
CA PHE A 588 0.67 -5.13 18.56
C PHE A 588 1.36 -4.00 17.78
N ASP A 589 1.35 -4.06 16.45
CA ASP A 589 1.92 -3.01 15.58
C ASP A 589 1.32 -1.63 15.86
N ALA A 590 0.02 -1.56 16.15
CA ALA A 590 -0.70 -0.32 16.44
C ALA A 590 -0.41 0.25 17.83
N ILE A 591 -0.25 -0.59 18.86
CA ILE A 591 -0.26 -0.16 20.27
C ILE A 591 1.15 -0.19 20.88
N PHE A 592 1.92 -1.24 20.60
CA PHE A 592 3.19 -1.50 21.26
C PHE A 592 4.21 -0.36 21.10
N PRO A 593 4.35 0.29 19.93
CA PRO A 593 5.23 1.45 19.79
C PRO A 593 4.87 2.59 20.76
N PHE A 594 3.58 2.88 20.99
CA PHE A 594 3.16 3.91 21.94
C PHE A 594 3.49 3.53 23.38
N ILE A 595 3.30 2.27 23.77
CA ILE A 595 3.66 1.77 25.09
C ILE A 595 5.15 2.02 25.36
N LEU A 596 6.02 1.65 24.42
CA LEU A 596 7.46 1.90 24.54
C LEU A 596 7.77 3.39 24.67
N LEU A 597 7.13 4.25 23.86
CA LEU A 597 7.36 5.69 23.92
C LEU A 597 6.96 6.28 25.27
N PHE A 598 5.82 5.88 25.86
CA PHE A 598 5.42 6.36 27.18
C PHE A 598 6.38 5.86 28.29
N LEU A 599 6.73 4.56 28.28
CA LEU A 599 7.63 3.98 29.27
C LEU A 599 9.02 4.62 29.22
N PHE A 600 9.62 4.71 28.03
CA PHE A 600 10.95 5.31 27.88
C PHE A 600 10.91 6.82 28.14
N SER A 601 9.86 7.54 27.74
CA SER A 601 9.75 8.98 28.02
C SER A 601 9.59 9.27 29.52
N ALA A 602 9.04 8.35 30.31
CA ALA A 602 8.93 8.50 31.76
C ALA A 602 10.29 8.45 32.48
N VAL A 603 11.29 7.78 31.90
CA VAL A 603 12.61 7.56 32.52
C VAL A 603 13.77 8.29 31.82
N THR A 604 13.48 9.10 30.80
CA THR A 604 14.50 9.79 30.01
C THR A 604 14.41 11.31 30.15
N ALA A 605 15.53 12.00 29.88
CA ALA A 605 15.60 13.45 30.00
C ALA A 605 14.67 14.16 28.99
N PRO A 606 13.86 15.14 29.43
CA PRO A 606 12.97 15.88 28.56
C PRO A 606 13.75 16.77 27.57
N VAL A 607 13.11 17.06 26.43
CA VAL A 607 13.64 18.05 25.47
C VAL A 607 13.53 19.45 26.09
N GLY A 608 14.53 20.31 25.83
CA GLY A 608 14.57 21.67 26.36
C GLY A 608 13.32 22.48 26.03
N THR A 609 12.81 23.22 27.01
CA THR A 609 11.54 23.97 26.91
C THR A 609 11.55 24.99 25.77
N VAL A 610 12.65 25.69 25.55
CA VAL A 610 12.80 26.68 24.46
C VAL A 610 12.55 26.05 23.08
N VAL A 611 13.09 24.85 22.85
CA VAL A 611 12.91 24.11 21.59
C VAL A 611 11.45 23.71 21.41
N LEU A 612 10.84 23.16 22.48
CA LEU A 612 9.45 22.74 22.46
C LEU A 612 8.49 23.91 22.27
N ASP A 613 8.70 25.00 23.00
CA ASP A 613 7.90 26.22 22.92
C ASP A 613 7.95 26.81 21.51
N ARG A 614 9.13 26.87 20.89
CA ARG A 614 9.27 27.31 19.50
C ARG A 614 8.55 26.37 18.51
N PHE A 615 8.73 25.06 18.65
CA PHE A 615 8.13 24.07 17.77
C PHE A 615 6.59 24.12 17.84
N PHE A 616 6.02 24.12 19.04
CA PHE A 616 4.56 24.13 19.22
C PHE A 616 3.94 25.49 18.88
N ALA A 617 4.61 26.60 19.16
CA ALA A 617 4.17 27.92 18.69
C ALA A 617 4.06 27.96 17.15
N LYS A 618 5.05 27.42 16.43
CA LYS A 618 4.98 27.29 14.96
C LYS A 618 3.81 26.39 14.53
N MET A 619 3.65 25.24 15.17
CA MET A 619 2.61 24.26 14.87
C MET A 619 1.18 24.81 15.06
N HIS A 620 0.99 25.72 16.01
CA HIS A 620 -0.32 26.30 16.27
C HIS A 620 -0.60 27.53 15.42
N THR A 621 0.44 28.19 14.90
CA THR A 621 0.34 29.37 14.05
C THR A 621 -0.15 29.00 12.64
N PRO A 622 -1.36 29.46 12.23
CA PRO A 622 -1.88 29.21 10.90
C PRO A 622 -0.98 29.77 9.79
N VAL A 623 -0.91 29.07 8.66
CA VAL A 623 -0.14 29.53 7.50
C VAL A 623 -0.80 30.75 6.86
N GLN A 624 0.01 31.79 6.61
CA GLN A 624 -0.47 33.04 6.02
C GLN A 624 -0.40 33.04 4.49
N ALA A 625 -1.11 33.97 3.85
CA ALA A 625 -1.24 34.06 2.40
C ALA A 625 0.07 34.44 1.67
N THR A 626 0.93 35.22 2.33
CA THR A 626 2.23 35.66 1.78
C THR A 626 3.37 35.24 2.70
N ALA A 627 4.56 35.04 2.13
CA ALA A 627 5.74 34.64 2.91
C ALA A 627 6.14 35.68 3.96
N GLU A 628 5.96 36.96 3.66
CA GLU A 628 6.24 38.08 4.58
C GLU A 628 5.30 38.05 5.79
N LEU A 629 3.99 37.93 5.55
CA LEU A 629 3.00 37.81 6.63
C LEU A 629 3.21 36.55 7.46
N ASP A 630 3.58 35.43 6.83
CA ASP A 630 3.86 34.17 7.53
C ASP A 630 5.07 34.31 8.45
N THR A 631 6.12 34.99 7.99
CA THR A 631 7.31 35.26 8.80
C THR A 631 6.97 36.12 10.02
N LEU A 632 6.21 37.21 9.82
CA LEU A 632 5.76 38.08 10.91
C LEU A 632 4.89 37.33 11.94
N ALA A 633 3.96 36.50 11.47
CA ALA A 633 3.11 35.71 12.34
C ALA A 633 3.90 34.71 13.19
N LEU A 634 4.94 34.10 12.60
CA LEU A 634 5.84 33.19 13.31
C LEU A 634 6.70 33.92 14.33
N GLU A 635 7.27 35.07 13.98
CA GLU A 635 8.06 35.88 14.92
C GLU A 635 7.23 36.31 16.13
N ALA A 636 5.98 36.75 15.91
CA ALA A 636 5.05 37.06 16.98
C ALA A 636 4.76 35.83 17.85
N ALA A 637 4.51 34.67 17.25
CA ALA A 637 4.28 33.42 17.98
C ALA A 637 5.52 32.95 18.76
N TYR A 638 6.73 33.17 18.23
CA TYR A 638 7.97 32.84 18.94
C TYR A 638 8.24 33.78 20.12
N ALA A 639 7.81 35.04 20.04
CA ALA A 639 7.88 35.98 21.16
C ALA A 639 6.90 35.61 22.29
N ALA A 640 5.74 35.04 21.95
CA ALA A 640 4.71 34.62 22.91
C ALA A 640 4.27 33.15 22.70
N PRO A 641 5.15 32.16 22.94
CA PRO A 641 4.92 30.77 22.51
C PRO A 641 3.77 30.06 23.22
N ARG A 642 3.33 30.58 24.37
CA ARG A 642 2.21 30.02 25.15
C ARG A 642 0.89 30.74 24.93
N GLN A 643 0.80 31.63 23.93
CA GLN A 643 -0.44 32.36 23.62
C GLN A 643 -1.62 31.42 23.28
N PHE A 644 -1.33 30.21 22.80
CA PHE A 644 -2.33 29.20 22.43
C PHE A 644 -2.70 28.22 23.56
N ASP A 645 -2.15 28.36 24.77
CA ASP A 645 -2.39 27.41 25.87
C ASP A 645 -3.87 27.33 26.30
N GLY A 646 -4.61 28.44 26.19
CA GLY A 646 -6.05 28.48 26.49
C GLY A 646 -6.94 27.77 25.47
N ASP A 647 -6.44 27.59 24.25
CA ASP A 647 -7.15 26.93 23.14
C ASP A 647 -6.95 25.42 23.12
N LYS A 648 -6.12 24.88 24.03
CA LYS A 648 -5.95 23.44 24.23
C LYS A 648 -7.21 22.78 24.76
N ILE A 649 -7.47 21.54 24.35
CA ILE A 649 -8.51 20.68 24.95
C ILE A 649 -8.21 20.45 26.45
N PHE A 650 -6.93 20.29 26.78
CA PHE A 650 -6.44 20.08 28.14
C PHE A 650 -5.45 21.20 28.55
N PRO A 651 -5.94 22.38 28.95
CA PRO A 651 -5.09 23.50 29.37
C PRO A 651 -4.15 23.11 30.51
N GLY A 652 -2.89 23.57 30.46
CA GLY A 652 -1.87 23.27 31.46
C GLY A 652 -1.28 21.86 31.42
N SER A 653 -1.81 20.97 30.55
CA SER A 653 -1.25 19.63 30.35
C SER A 653 -0.06 19.63 29.38
N ARG A 654 0.63 18.49 29.28
CA ARG A 654 1.69 18.26 28.27
C ARG A 654 1.12 17.92 26.88
N TRP A 655 -0.20 17.91 26.70
CA TRP A 655 -0.86 17.65 25.44
C TRP A 655 -1.09 18.94 24.65
N GLU A 656 -0.81 18.88 23.36
CA GLU A 656 -0.79 20.02 22.43
C GLU A 656 -1.96 19.92 21.43
N VAL A 657 -3.04 19.28 21.85
CA VAL A 657 -4.27 19.11 21.06
C VAL A 657 -5.16 20.33 21.25
N MET A 658 -5.42 21.05 20.16
CA MET A 658 -6.28 22.23 20.14
C MET A 658 -7.76 21.84 20.15
N LYS A 659 -8.62 22.71 20.69
CA LYS A 659 -10.08 22.57 20.60
C LYS A 659 -10.49 22.58 19.13
N PRO A 660 -11.35 21.63 18.70
CA PRO A 660 -11.83 21.60 17.33
C PRO A 660 -12.67 22.84 17.03
N THR A 661 -12.43 23.45 15.88
CA THR A 661 -13.26 24.55 15.36
C THR A 661 -14.49 24.02 14.62
N MET A 662 -15.45 24.87 14.30
CA MET A 662 -16.59 24.48 13.46
C MET A 662 -16.16 23.91 12.11
N ILE A 663 -15.07 24.44 11.53
CA ILE A 663 -14.48 23.93 10.29
C ILE A 663 -14.00 22.49 10.49
N ASP A 664 -13.45 22.15 11.66
CA ASP A 664 -12.99 20.79 11.94
C ASP A 664 -14.16 19.81 12.14
N TYR A 665 -15.25 20.23 12.80
CA TYR A 665 -16.47 19.41 12.88
C TYR A 665 -17.06 19.14 11.49
N LEU A 666 -17.13 20.16 10.63
CA LEU A 666 -17.64 20.01 9.26
C LEU A 666 -16.71 19.15 8.39
N GLY A 667 -15.39 19.37 8.47
CA GLY A 667 -14.41 18.63 7.67
C GLY A 667 -14.28 17.18 8.10
N PHE A 668 -13.99 16.93 9.38
CA PHE A 668 -13.84 15.57 9.89
C PHE A 668 -15.18 14.82 9.95
N GLY A 669 -16.23 15.46 10.46
CA GLY A 669 -17.57 14.87 10.52
C GLY A 669 -18.17 14.63 9.12
N GLY A 670 -18.04 15.59 8.21
CA GLY A 670 -18.45 15.44 6.81
C GLY A 670 -17.68 14.34 6.09
N SER A 671 -16.41 14.11 6.43
CA SER A 671 -15.64 12.99 5.89
C SER A 671 -16.22 11.63 6.30
N TRP A 672 -16.75 11.48 7.51
CA TRP A 672 -17.44 10.25 7.92
C TRP A 672 -18.75 10.02 7.16
N VAL A 673 -19.46 11.09 6.78
CA VAL A 673 -20.62 10.98 5.89
C VAL A 673 -20.20 10.43 4.51
N LEU A 674 -19.05 10.89 3.98
CA LEU A 674 -18.50 10.36 2.72
C LEU A 674 -18.08 8.88 2.85
N VAL A 675 -17.55 8.47 4.00
CA VAL A 675 -17.31 7.04 4.28
C VAL A 675 -18.61 6.24 4.19
N GLY A 676 -19.66 6.71 4.87
CA GLY A 676 -21.00 6.08 4.81
C GLY A 676 -21.56 6.04 3.39
N LEU A 677 -21.40 7.11 2.62
CA LEU A 677 -21.84 7.18 1.23
C LEU A 677 -21.14 6.14 0.35
N ILE A 678 -19.82 5.99 0.47
CA ILE A 678 -19.07 4.99 -0.31
C ILE A 678 -19.48 3.57 0.07
N LEU A 679 -19.68 3.29 1.36
CA LEU A 679 -20.18 1.99 1.81
C LEU A 679 -21.61 1.71 1.32
N MET A 680 -22.46 2.73 1.31
CA MET A 680 -23.81 2.64 0.76
C MET A 680 -23.77 2.36 -0.75
N LEU A 681 -22.88 3.01 -1.50
CA LEU A 681 -22.71 2.77 -2.94
C LEU A 681 -22.17 1.38 -3.23
N LEU A 682 -21.23 0.88 -2.42
CA LEU A 682 -20.75 -0.51 -2.50
C LEU A 682 -21.90 -1.49 -2.26
N TRP A 683 -22.66 -1.28 -1.19
CA TRP A 683 -23.82 -2.11 -0.88
C TRP A 683 -24.86 -2.06 -2.01
N LEU A 684 -25.16 -0.87 -2.53
CA LEU A 684 -26.10 -0.70 -3.63
C LEU A 684 -25.62 -1.44 -4.90
N MET A 685 -24.35 -1.28 -5.28
CA MET A 685 -23.75 -1.97 -6.44
C MET A 685 -23.88 -3.50 -6.37
N VAL A 686 -23.85 -4.05 -5.15
CA VAL A 686 -23.92 -5.49 -4.88
C VAL A 686 -25.36 -6.00 -4.83
N ASN A 687 -26.35 -5.14 -4.59
CA ASN A 687 -27.77 -5.51 -4.40
C ASN A 687 -28.69 -5.06 -5.54
N ILE A 688 -28.20 -4.22 -6.47
CA ILE A 688 -28.79 -4.02 -7.79
C ILE A 688 -28.51 -5.26 -8.61
#